data_AF-A0A433V855-F1
#
_entry.id   AF-A0A433V855-F1
#
_cell.length_a   1.000
_cell.length_b   1.000
_cell.length_c   1.000
_cell.angle_alpha   90.00
_cell.angle_beta   90.00
_cell.angle_gamma   90.00
#
_symmetry.space_group_name_H-M   'P 1'
#
loop_
_entity.id
_entity.type
_entity.pdbx_description
1 polymer ?
#
loop_
_entity_poly.entity_id
_entity_poly.type
_entity_poly.pdbx_seq_one_letter_code
_entity_poly.pdbx_strand_id
1 'polypeptide(L)'
;MIPRHIKEVSPQRKAVAPYNFVELHNKVVPAELEADGNLRTHDRYYSDRYTGKIVCTLKTESLLYTRCGLNKDDFANFGDKGNEELTSEEREKYAQFFQHPGNENPVLAGSSLRGMFRNIVEIISFSKIERVSEQDKFFFRAVAAESDDPLGNIYKDTIKNSVKAGYLEKRGDKWFIRPATEHNNKSFLKIKEQDINKTDVPSLIIMEKDEYLPQYIKINVNLNGKNITISEGEIIGGRQGYLVTSGNMLETLNVTEAERRRLLRRKDTRKNHYIVLEPSKAASLEISESAIRDYCNALTDFQQGKLFENNPRNKFSKSIGFLEPGRPVFYCTPKDSNSVVTLFGQSQNFRIPYLSKNTGRAASAVDFVPERVGKSDIIDITDAIFGSVRDKKVQEQSRAGRVFFSDALYKGDEDGIWLSNDIITPRILASPKPTTFQHYLVQKDSNKESLKHYASEPNVDTVIRGHKLYWHKGDVRIERIRENLPEKEIENKQSQYTKIKPIKSGVTFEFTINFENLTDVELGALLWTLTLTLPVKEEEMKTRQLLSLSAKERYCFSLGMGKPLGMGAVGIEKYELHLNERYRNEPKQRYTKLFDGDKWLVGDHPATHDECANCINRFEEYITSEISKLDYPEDYNVTETEKLKLKDIPRIKMLLLMLRWDKYPPVDIRTRYMEIERSVRESYLCNPVKAEDQTVNEYKCRLVLPSPFQVMDMEGLDNRIHVLPDESISLEQETNQVETALYNFTIGQILDATVTKIKGNDVTYEFLENRKKTTGEKKNVKTLQSGQAVKIQITALKEDGNIKNVKLYLG
;
A
#
# COMPACT_ATOMS: atom_id res chain seq x y z
N MET A 1 11.30 10.79 15.59
CA MET A 1 11.27 9.33 15.30
C MET A 1 9.95 8.98 14.60
N ILE A 2 9.94 8.07 13.63
CA ILE A 2 8.68 7.53 13.07
C ILE A 2 7.97 6.73 14.17
N PRO A 3 6.63 6.82 14.32
CA PRO A 3 5.89 5.94 15.23
C PRO A 3 6.22 4.46 14.98
N ARG A 4 6.61 3.73 16.05
CA ARG A 4 6.88 2.29 15.99
C ARG A 4 5.72 1.48 16.54
N HIS A 5 5.56 0.27 16.00
CA HIS A 5 4.54 -0.66 16.46
C HIS A 5 4.94 -1.28 17.80
N ILE A 6 3.95 -1.45 18.68
CA ILE A 6 4.10 -2.05 20.01
C ILE A 6 4.98 -3.31 19.96
N LYS A 7 5.89 -3.43 20.91
CA LYS A 7 6.82 -4.57 21.04
C LYS A 7 6.07 -5.88 21.21
N GLU A 8 5.07 -5.87 22.09
CA GLU A 8 4.32 -7.05 22.48
C GLU A 8 2.81 -6.77 22.52
N VAL A 9 2.04 -7.51 21.73
CA VAL A 9 0.58 -7.55 21.82
C VAL A 9 0.18 -8.63 22.82
N SER A 10 -0.72 -8.30 23.75
CA SER A 10 -1.20 -9.27 24.75
C SER A 10 -1.89 -10.47 24.08
N PRO A 11 -1.77 -11.70 24.64
CA PRO A 11 -2.29 -12.92 24.02
C PRO A 11 -3.76 -12.85 23.57
N GLN A 12 -4.62 -12.20 24.34
CA GLN A 12 -6.05 -12.07 24.06
C GLN A 12 -6.37 -11.02 22.97
N ARG A 13 -5.36 -10.24 22.56
CA ARG A 13 -5.48 -9.18 21.55
C ARG A 13 -4.69 -9.47 20.26
N LYS A 14 -3.99 -10.61 20.18
CA LYS A 14 -3.20 -11.01 18.99
C LYS A 14 -4.11 -11.37 17.83
N ALA A 15 -3.93 -10.69 16.71
CA ALA A 15 -4.50 -11.12 15.43
C ALA A 15 -3.62 -12.16 14.75
N VAL A 16 -4.18 -12.83 13.74
CA VAL A 16 -3.47 -13.77 12.86
C VAL A 16 -3.60 -13.30 11.43
N ALA A 17 -2.54 -13.47 10.64
CA ALA A 17 -2.55 -13.14 9.22
C ALA A 17 -1.47 -13.93 8.47
N PRO A 18 -1.67 -14.26 7.18
CA PRO A 18 -0.63 -14.89 6.37
C PRO A 18 0.51 -13.93 6.00
N TYR A 19 0.47 -12.69 6.46
CA TYR A 19 1.43 -11.65 6.16
C TYR A 19 1.83 -10.90 7.43
N ASN A 20 2.97 -10.22 7.36
CA ASN A 20 3.38 -9.19 8.31
C ASN A 20 4.16 -8.10 7.56
N PHE A 21 4.77 -7.17 8.29
CA PHE A 21 5.43 -6.02 7.73
C PHE A 21 6.86 -5.89 8.24
N VAL A 22 7.76 -5.51 7.35
CA VAL A 22 9.06 -4.92 7.72
C VAL A 22 8.84 -3.43 7.92
N GLU A 23 9.04 -2.97 9.16
CA GLU A 23 8.72 -1.60 9.58
C GLU A 23 9.48 -0.53 8.81
N LEU A 24 8.92 0.68 8.66
CA LEU A 24 9.58 1.82 8.01
C LEU A 24 10.91 2.19 8.68
N HIS A 25 11.91 2.56 7.88
CA HIS A 25 13.17 3.13 8.36
C HIS A 25 13.02 4.64 8.65
N ASN A 26 13.92 5.27 9.39
CA ASN A 26 13.80 6.69 9.77
C ASN A 26 14.44 7.67 8.77
N LYS A 27 15.39 7.21 7.94
CA LYS A 27 16.12 7.99 6.92
C LYS A 27 16.33 7.15 5.65
N VAL A 28 16.03 7.73 4.49
CA VAL A 28 16.35 7.12 3.18
C VAL A 28 17.85 7.17 2.98
N VAL A 29 18.44 6.05 2.57
CA VAL A 29 19.86 5.99 2.22
C VAL A 29 20.03 6.38 0.74
N PRO A 30 20.82 7.43 0.43
CA PRO A 30 21.05 7.84 -0.96
C PRO A 30 21.92 6.83 -1.70
N ALA A 31 21.83 6.80 -3.03
CA ALA A 31 22.83 6.14 -3.86
C ALA A 31 24.18 6.89 -3.79
N GLU A 32 25.27 6.24 -4.22
CA GLU A 32 26.54 6.93 -4.44
C GLU A 32 26.42 7.86 -5.65
N LEU A 33 26.29 9.16 -5.39
CA LEU A 33 26.18 10.20 -6.42
C LEU A 33 27.56 10.79 -6.73
N GLU A 34 27.68 11.37 -7.93
CA GLU A 34 28.87 12.15 -8.27
C GLU A 34 28.88 13.50 -7.53
N ALA A 35 30.00 14.23 -7.61
CA ALA A 35 30.17 15.51 -6.90
C ALA A 35 29.15 16.59 -7.28
N ASP A 36 28.49 16.45 -8.43
CA ASP A 36 27.41 17.32 -8.91
C ASP A 36 26.03 16.93 -8.37
N GLY A 37 25.95 15.88 -7.54
CA GLY A 37 24.71 15.37 -6.97
C GLY A 37 23.88 14.51 -7.93
N ASN A 38 24.44 14.11 -9.09
CA ASN A 38 23.74 13.28 -10.07
C ASN A 38 24.33 11.87 -10.16
N LEU A 39 23.53 10.95 -10.70
CA LEU A 39 24.04 9.66 -11.16
C LEU A 39 24.68 9.82 -12.55
N ARG A 40 25.80 9.16 -12.77
CA ARG A 40 26.53 9.14 -14.06
C ARG A 40 25.65 8.82 -15.27
N THR A 41 25.92 9.43 -16.41
CA THR A 41 25.19 9.20 -17.66
C THR A 41 25.33 7.76 -18.18
N HIS A 42 24.34 7.30 -18.95
CA HIS A 42 24.34 5.96 -19.56
C HIS A 42 25.01 5.92 -20.95
N ASP A 43 25.67 7.00 -21.37
CA ASP A 43 26.23 7.15 -22.72
C ASP A 43 27.61 6.47 -22.90
N ARG A 44 28.21 5.98 -21.82
CA ARG A 44 29.56 5.38 -21.83
C ARG A 44 29.74 4.35 -20.73
N TYR A 45 30.76 3.52 -20.87
CA TYR A 45 31.26 2.67 -19.78
C TYR A 45 32.28 3.43 -18.94
N TYR A 46 32.34 3.14 -17.63
CA TYR A 46 33.26 3.77 -16.70
C TYR A 46 34.26 2.76 -16.13
N SER A 47 35.53 3.16 -16.00
CA SER A 47 36.63 2.25 -15.64
C SER A 47 36.60 1.83 -14.17
N ASP A 48 35.92 2.61 -13.33
CA ASP A 48 35.69 2.41 -11.89
C ASP A 48 34.27 1.88 -11.61
N ARG A 49 33.59 1.30 -12.61
CA ARG A 49 32.27 0.69 -12.48
C ARG A 49 32.25 -0.71 -13.10
N TYR A 50 31.39 -1.59 -12.61
CA TYR A 50 31.25 -2.96 -13.07
C TYR A 50 30.20 -3.09 -14.18
N THR A 51 30.54 -3.82 -15.24
CA THR A 51 29.61 -4.28 -16.26
C THR A 51 29.80 -5.79 -16.40
N GLY A 52 28.71 -6.54 -16.55
CA GLY A 52 28.80 -7.99 -16.54
C GLY A 52 27.45 -8.68 -16.52
N LYS A 53 27.46 -9.94 -16.10
CA LYS A 53 26.27 -10.77 -15.96
C LYS A 53 26.38 -11.69 -14.75
N ILE A 54 25.24 -12.03 -14.17
CA ILE A 54 25.11 -13.05 -13.13
C ILE A 54 24.22 -14.16 -13.68
N VAL A 55 24.75 -15.36 -13.81
CA VAL A 55 23.97 -16.54 -14.22
C VAL A 55 23.46 -17.22 -12.95
N CYS A 56 22.15 -17.37 -12.83
CA CYS A 56 21.51 -17.85 -11.61
C CYS A 56 20.72 -19.13 -11.88
N THR A 57 20.85 -20.11 -11.00
CA THR A 57 19.94 -21.26 -10.92
C THR A 57 18.97 -21.04 -9.77
N LEU A 58 17.66 -21.02 -10.06
CA LEU A 58 16.59 -20.87 -9.09
C LEU A 58 15.83 -22.18 -8.94
N LYS A 59 15.42 -22.51 -7.72
CA LYS A 59 14.61 -23.70 -7.40
C LYS A 59 13.31 -23.30 -6.69
N THR A 60 12.22 -23.98 -7.03
CA THR A 60 10.96 -23.88 -6.28
C THR A 60 11.04 -24.72 -5.01
N GLU A 61 10.82 -24.09 -3.86
CA GLU A 61 10.87 -24.74 -2.54
C GLU A 61 9.47 -25.08 -2.04
N SER A 62 8.45 -24.38 -2.54
CA SER A 62 7.06 -24.77 -2.44
C SER A 62 6.40 -24.72 -3.81
N LEU A 63 5.14 -25.17 -3.87
CA LEU A 63 4.29 -25.03 -5.05
C LEU A 63 4.34 -23.59 -5.58
N LEU A 64 4.43 -23.39 -6.89
CA LEU A 64 4.49 -22.05 -7.48
C LEU A 64 3.38 -21.87 -8.52
N TYR A 65 2.79 -20.67 -8.55
CA TYR A 65 1.84 -20.29 -9.58
C TYR A 65 2.09 -18.86 -10.05
N THR A 66 2.34 -18.74 -11.35
CA THR A 66 2.34 -17.47 -12.09
C THR A 66 1.40 -17.65 -13.27
N ARG A 67 0.47 -16.70 -13.45
CA ARG A 67 -0.55 -16.77 -14.51
C ARG A 67 0.08 -16.51 -15.88
N CYS A 68 -0.34 -17.30 -16.88
CA CYS A 68 -0.03 -17.04 -18.29
C CYS A 68 -0.82 -15.83 -18.80
N GLY A 69 -0.17 -15.01 -19.64
CA GLY A 69 -0.90 -14.01 -20.41
C GLY A 69 -1.85 -14.66 -21.41
N LEU A 70 -2.97 -14.00 -21.71
CA LEU A 70 -3.83 -14.43 -22.81
C LEU A 70 -3.14 -14.15 -24.15
N ASN A 71 -3.39 -15.01 -25.15
CA ASN A 71 -3.05 -14.66 -26.52
C ASN A 71 -3.94 -13.51 -27.02
N LYS A 72 -3.60 -12.93 -28.17
CA LYS A 72 -4.27 -11.75 -28.72
C LYS A 72 -5.78 -11.96 -28.92
N ASP A 73 -6.17 -13.13 -29.42
CA ASP A 73 -7.56 -13.44 -29.74
C ASP A 73 -8.39 -13.65 -28.48
N ASP A 74 -7.86 -14.41 -27.52
CA ASP A 74 -8.47 -14.62 -26.21
C ASP A 74 -8.63 -13.29 -25.44
N PHE A 75 -7.61 -12.43 -25.47
CA PHE A 75 -7.68 -11.10 -24.86
C PHE A 75 -8.76 -10.22 -25.50
N ALA A 76 -8.86 -10.21 -26.84
CA ALA A 76 -9.90 -9.46 -27.53
C ALA A 76 -11.32 -9.99 -27.25
N ASN A 77 -11.47 -11.29 -27.04
CA ASN A 77 -12.77 -11.93 -26.82
C ASN A 77 -13.29 -11.77 -25.39
N PHE A 78 -12.42 -11.89 -24.39
CA PHE A 78 -12.84 -11.93 -22.98
C PHE A 78 -11.87 -11.29 -21.99
N GLY A 79 -10.83 -10.58 -22.46
CA GLY A 79 -9.80 -9.96 -21.62
C GLY A 79 -10.32 -8.96 -20.59
N ASP A 80 -11.39 -8.24 -20.92
CA ASP A 80 -12.01 -7.21 -20.07
C ASP A 80 -13.21 -7.72 -19.25
N LYS A 81 -13.61 -8.99 -19.42
CA LYS A 81 -14.75 -9.57 -18.69
C LYS A 81 -14.42 -9.76 -17.21
N GLY A 82 -15.40 -9.49 -16.35
CA GLY A 82 -15.32 -9.85 -14.93
C GLY A 82 -15.25 -11.38 -14.75
N ASN A 83 -14.64 -11.86 -13.66
CA ASN A 83 -14.50 -13.31 -13.44
C ASN A 83 -15.86 -14.04 -13.35
N GLU A 84 -16.91 -13.34 -12.93
CA GLU A 84 -18.31 -13.76 -12.92
C GLU A 84 -18.96 -13.89 -14.31
N GLU A 85 -18.41 -13.24 -15.33
CA GLU A 85 -18.91 -13.28 -16.72
C GLU A 85 -18.19 -14.33 -17.57
N LEU A 86 -17.08 -14.89 -17.05
CA LEU A 86 -16.29 -15.88 -17.76
C LEU A 86 -16.95 -17.26 -17.74
N THR A 87 -16.94 -17.94 -18.89
CA THR A 87 -17.32 -19.35 -18.99
C THR A 87 -16.29 -20.25 -18.32
N SER A 88 -16.64 -21.51 -18.05
CA SER A 88 -15.70 -22.49 -17.48
C SER A 88 -14.43 -22.63 -18.33
N GLU A 89 -14.55 -22.67 -19.66
CA GLU A 89 -13.42 -22.78 -20.60
C GLU A 89 -12.54 -21.52 -20.59
N GLU A 90 -13.15 -20.33 -20.62
CA GLU A 90 -12.40 -19.05 -20.55
C GLU A 90 -11.60 -18.97 -19.23
N ARG A 91 -12.18 -19.42 -18.12
CA ARG A 91 -11.49 -19.48 -16.81
C ARG A 91 -10.32 -20.46 -16.81
N GLU A 92 -10.40 -21.54 -17.58
CA GLU A 92 -9.31 -22.51 -17.69
C GLU A 92 -8.12 -21.98 -18.49
N LYS A 93 -8.38 -21.13 -19.49
CA LYS A 93 -7.33 -20.38 -20.19
C LYS A 93 -6.60 -19.41 -19.25
N TYR A 94 -7.34 -18.69 -18.41
CA TYR A 94 -6.73 -17.82 -17.38
C TYR A 94 -5.98 -18.56 -16.27
N ALA A 95 -6.27 -19.85 -16.07
CA ALA A 95 -5.68 -20.66 -15.02
C ALA A 95 -4.31 -21.24 -15.41
N GLN A 96 -3.94 -21.19 -16.69
CA GLN A 96 -2.68 -21.76 -17.15
C GLN A 96 -1.49 -21.04 -16.53
N PHE A 97 -0.44 -21.82 -16.26
CA PHE A 97 0.85 -21.27 -15.87
C PHE A 97 1.55 -20.68 -17.10
N PHE A 98 2.42 -19.68 -16.92
CA PHE A 98 3.17 -19.11 -18.04
C PHE A 98 4.15 -20.14 -18.64
N GLN A 99 3.94 -20.49 -19.91
CA GLN A 99 4.72 -21.52 -20.61
C GLN A 99 5.43 -20.96 -21.83
N HIS A 100 6.56 -21.56 -22.19
CA HIS A 100 7.27 -21.23 -23.42
C HIS A 100 6.50 -21.76 -24.64
N PRO A 101 6.20 -20.93 -25.66
CA PRO A 101 5.34 -21.35 -26.79
C PRO A 101 5.86 -22.53 -27.61
N GLY A 102 7.19 -22.73 -27.65
CA GLY A 102 7.80 -23.76 -28.49
C GLY A 102 7.93 -25.15 -27.87
N ASN A 103 7.78 -25.29 -26.55
CA ASN A 103 7.97 -26.59 -25.87
C ASN A 103 7.04 -26.80 -24.65
N GLU A 104 6.15 -25.84 -24.36
CA GLU A 104 5.19 -25.88 -23.26
C GLU A 104 5.80 -26.02 -21.85
N ASN A 105 7.12 -25.86 -21.72
CA ASN A 105 7.77 -25.86 -20.42
C ASN A 105 7.42 -24.58 -19.65
N PRO A 106 7.36 -24.64 -18.30
CA PRO A 106 7.09 -23.46 -17.49
C PRO A 106 8.21 -22.42 -17.65
N VAL A 107 7.84 -21.15 -17.59
CA VAL A 107 8.75 -20.01 -17.63
C VAL A 107 8.39 -19.05 -16.50
N LEU A 108 9.41 -18.49 -15.85
CA LEU A 108 9.20 -17.38 -14.92
C LEU A 108 9.60 -16.08 -15.62
N ALA A 109 8.64 -15.16 -15.80
CA ALA A 109 8.90 -13.91 -16.49
C ALA A 109 10.01 -13.09 -15.77
N GLY A 110 10.97 -12.56 -16.53
CA GLY A 110 12.07 -11.75 -16.02
C GLY A 110 11.59 -10.50 -15.29
N SER A 111 10.41 -9.97 -15.65
CA SER A 111 9.74 -8.88 -14.93
C SER A 111 9.31 -9.27 -13.51
N SER A 112 8.86 -10.52 -13.31
CA SER A 112 8.50 -11.07 -11.99
C SER A 112 9.74 -11.27 -11.13
N LEU A 113 10.82 -11.79 -11.71
CA LEU A 113 12.12 -11.89 -11.03
C LEU A 113 12.64 -10.51 -10.64
N ARG A 114 12.69 -9.56 -11.58
CA ARG A 114 13.11 -8.17 -11.31
C ARG A 114 12.29 -7.55 -10.19
N GLY A 115 10.97 -7.74 -10.18
CA GLY A 115 10.09 -7.24 -9.12
C GLY A 115 10.38 -7.85 -7.75
N MET A 116 10.66 -9.15 -7.71
CA MET A 116 11.05 -9.88 -6.49
C MET A 116 12.37 -9.35 -5.93
N PHE A 117 13.42 -9.26 -6.76
CA PHE A 117 14.73 -8.74 -6.35
C PHE A 117 14.66 -7.28 -5.94
N ARG A 118 13.97 -6.42 -6.72
CA ARG A 118 13.80 -5.01 -6.38
C ARG A 118 13.19 -4.82 -4.99
N ASN A 119 12.15 -5.59 -4.64
CA ASN A 119 11.50 -5.47 -3.34
C ASN A 119 12.45 -5.82 -2.18
N ILE A 120 13.31 -6.82 -2.34
CA ILE A 120 14.31 -7.15 -1.31
C ILE A 120 15.36 -6.05 -1.23
N VAL A 121 15.91 -5.60 -2.36
CA VAL A 121 16.89 -4.51 -2.42
C VAL A 121 16.34 -3.25 -1.75
N GLU A 122 15.09 -2.85 -2.07
CA GLU A 122 14.42 -1.69 -1.48
C GLU A 122 14.39 -1.75 0.07
N ILE A 123 14.19 -2.96 0.63
CA ILE A 123 14.15 -3.16 2.08
C ILE A 123 15.55 -3.08 2.69
N ILE A 124 16.54 -3.79 2.12
CA ILE A 124 17.89 -3.91 2.68
C ILE A 124 18.74 -2.67 2.47
N SER A 125 18.43 -1.86 1.45
CA SER A 125 19.13 -0.62 1.14
C SER A 125 18.44 0.62 1.69
N PHE A 126 17.41 0.47 2.52
CA PHE A 126 16.72 1.60 3.16
C PHE A 126 16.22 2.65 2.13
N SER A 127 15.74 2.14 0.99
CA SER A 127 15.22 2.95 -0.11
C SER A 127 13.79 3.41 0.16
N LYS A 128 13.34 4.41 -0.59
CA LYS A 128 12.02 5.03 -0.44
C LYS A 128 10.88 4.04 -0.68
N ILE A 129 9.77 4.24 0.03
CA ILE A 129 8.51 3.50 -0.18
C ILE A 129 7.54 4.34 -1.03
N GLU A 130 7.76 4.33 -2.35
CA GLU A 130 6.97 5.15 -3.30
C GLU A 130 5.78 4.39 -3.92
N ARG A 131 5.82 3.05 -3.95
CA ARG A 131 4.80 2.21 -4.60
C ARG A 131 3.56 1.98 -3.73
N VAL A 132 2.99 3.07 -3.24
CA VAL A 132 1.77 3.07 -2.44
C VAL A 132 0.66 3.77 -3.22
N SER A 133 -0.48 3.09 -3.40
CA SER A 133 -1.58 3.62 -4.21
C SER A 133 -2.30 4.78 -3.51
N GLU A 134 -2.51 5.88 -4.24
CA GLU A 134 -3.44 6.96 -3.86
C GLU A 134 -4.87 6.73 -4.38
N GLN A 135 -5.08 5.69 -5.20
CA GLN A 135 -6.35 5.44 -5.90
C GLN A 135 -7.46 5.06 -4.91
N ASP A 136 -7.15 4.14 -3.99
CA ASP A 136 -8.12 3.68 -3.00
C ASP A 136 -8.31 4.73 -1.91
N LYS A 137 -9.54 5.24 -1.82
CA LYS A 137 -9.97 6.11 -0.73
C LYS A 137 -10.67 5.30 0.36
N PHE A 138 -10.40 5.65 1.61
CA PHE A 138 -10.92 4.90 2.75
C PHE A 138 -12.24 5.48 3.25
N PHE A 139 -13.22 4.60 3.42
CA PHE A 139 -14.55 4.92 3.94
C PHE A 139 -14.98 3.89 4.98
N PHE A 140 -15.87 4.29 5.88
CA PHE A 140 -16.43 3.39 6.88
C PHE A 140 -17.93 3.61 7.10
N ARG A 141 -18.59 2.60 7.67
CA ARG A 141 -19.98 2.64 8.10
C ARG A 141 -20.13 1.77 9.35
N ALA A 142 -20.35 2.41 10.51
CA ALA A 142 -20.31 1.76 11.82
C ALA A 142 -21.68 1.81 12.55
N VAL A 143 -22.78 1.65 11.79
CA VAL A 143 -24.16 1.78 12.30
C VAL A 143 -24.46 0.86 13.49
N ALA A 144 -23.99 -0.39 13.42
CA ALA A 144 -24.22 -1.42 14.44
C ALA A 144 -22.94 -1.74 15.23
N ALA A 145 -21.97 -0.83 15.24
CA ALA A 145 -20.75 -1.02 16.01
C ALA A 145 -21.05 -0.91 17.51
N GLU A 146 -20.34 -1.74 18.28
CA GLU A 146 -20.39 -1.75 19.75
C GLU A 146 -19.88 -0.42 20.31
N SER A 147 -20.17 -0.13 21.58
CA SER A 147 -19.76 1.12 22.23
C SER A 147 -18.24 1.27 22.34
N ASP A 148 -17.53 0.15 22.40
CA ASP A 148 -16.08 0.04 22.52
C ASP A 148 -15.36 -0.05 21.15
N ASP A 149 -16.10 0.05 20.03
CA ASP A 149 -15.49 0.11 18.70
C ASP A 149 -15.04 1.56 18.41
N PRO A 150 -13.77 1.77 17.99
CA PRO A 150 -13.21 3.11 17.79
C PRO A 150 -13.93 3.91 16.69
N LEU A 151 -14.63 3.26 15.77
CA LEU A 151 -15.41 3.91 14.71
C LEU A 151 -16.86 4.19 15.12
N GLY A 152 -17.34 3.56 16.19
CA GLY A 152 -18.75 3.59 16.59
C GLY A 152 -19.21 4.98 17.00
N ASN A 153 -18.47 5.64 17.90
CA ASN A 153 -18.81 6.98 18.37
C ASN A 153 -18.62 8.03 17.26
N ILE A 154 -17.52 7.95 16.51
CA ILE A 154 -17.26 8.84 15.36
C ILE A 154 -18.43 8.80 14.36
N TYR A 155 -18.91 7.60 14.02
CA TYR A 155 -20.05 7.45 13.11
C TYR A 155 -21.34 8.01 13.71
N LYS A 156 -21.63 7.67 14.98
CA LYS A 156 -22.82 8.14 15.69
C LYS A 156 -22.82 9.66 15.81
N ASP A 157 -21.74 10.28 16.23
CA ASP A 157 -21.67 11.74 16.40
C ASP A 157 -21.78 12.48 15.05
N THR A 158 -21.32 11.85 13.97
CA THR A 158 -21.44 12.43 12.62
C THR A 158 -22.85 12.32 12.04
N ILE A 159 -23.56 11.21 12.28
CA ILE A 159 -24.86 10.89 11.65
C ILE A 159 -26.07 11.18 12.57
N LYS A 160 -25.94 10.92 13.88
CA LYS A 160 -27.03 10.98 14.85
C LYS A 160 -27.45 12.44 15.05
N ASN A 161 -28.70 12.76 14.72
CA ASN A 161 -29.36 14.06 14.82
C ASN A 161 -28.90 15.15 13.82
N SER A 162 -27.92 14.88 12.96
CA SER A 162 -27.42 15.83 11.95
C SER A 162 -28.01 15.62 10.55
N VAL A 163 -28.48 14.39 10.27
CA VAL A 163 -28.95 14.01 8.93
C VAL A 163 -30.34 14.58 8.64
N LYS A 164 -30.41 15.34 7.55
CA LYS A 164 -31.65 15.80 6.92
C LYS A 164 -31.82 15.19 5.53
N ALA A 165 -33.02 15.30 4.97
CA ALA A 165 -33.31 14.96 3.59
C ALA A 165 -33.60 16.21 2.74
N GLY A 166 -33.36 16.10 1.45
CA GLY A 166 -33.61 17.14 0.46
C GLY A 166 -33.57 16.59 -0.95
N TYR A 167 -33.54 17.48 -1.94
CA TYR A 167 -33.56 17.14 -3.36
C TYR A 167 -32.33 17.66 -4.06
N LEU A 168 -31.72 16.81 -4.88
CA LEU A 168 -30.58 17.19 -5.70
C LEU A 168 -30.99 18.22 -6.75
N GLU A 169 -30.23 19.29 -6.87
CA GLU A 169 -30.31 20.26 -7.95
C GLU A 169 -28.94 20.33 -8.63
N LYS A 170 -28.92 20.47 -9.95
CA LYS A 170 -27.68 20.70 -10.71
C LYS A 170 -27.76 22.08 -11.36
N ARG A 171 -26.77 22.94 -11.11
CA ARG A 171 -26.66 24.29 -11.69
C ARG A 171 -25.27 24.43 -12.30
N GLY A 172 -25.19 24.39 -13.63
CA GLY A 172 -23.91 24.19 -14.32
C GLY A 172 -23.26 22.88 -13.88
N ASP A 173 -22.00 22.92 -13.47
CA ASP A 173 -21.24 21.76 -13.00
C ASP A 173 -21.35 21.48 -11.50
N LYS A 174 -22.05 22.36 -10.77
CA LYS A 174 -22.20 22.27 -9.32
C LYS A 174 -23.50 21.57 -8.91
N TRP A 175 -23.41 20.83 -7.81
CA TRP A 175 -24.54 20.18 -7.18
C TRP A 175 -25.00 20.93 -5.94
N PHE A 176 -26.31 20.97 -5.74
CA PHE A 176 -26.95 21.61 -4.60
C PHE A 176 -28.00 20.67 -4.01
N ILE A 177 -28.37 20.90 -2.76
CA ILE A 177 -29.48 20.23 -2.09
C ILE A 177 -30.52 21.27 -1.71
N ARG A 178 -31.73 21.16 -2.26
CA ARG A 178 -32.91 21.88 -1.76
C ARG A 178 -33.46 21.12 -0.55
N PRO A 179 -33.49 21.69 0.66
CA PRO A 179 -34.03 20.99 1.83
C PRO A 179 -35.49 20.57 1.61
N ALA A 180 -35.87 19.38 2.09
CA ALA A 180 -37.25 18.91 2.06
C ALA A 180 -38.08 19.63 3.13
N THR A 181 -39.40 19.73 2.92
CA THR A 181 -40.29 20.34 3.90
C THR A 181 -40.41 19.46 5.13
N GLU A 182 -40.21 20.05 6.31
CA GLU A 182 -40.23 19.30 7.56
C GLU A 182 -41.67 18.99 8.04
N HIS A 183 -41.81 17.88 8.75
CA HIS A 183 -43.03 17.54 9.51
C HIS A 183 -42.61 17.09 10.91
N ASN A 184 -43.13 17.74 11.95
CA ASN A 184 -42.73 17.51 13.35
C ASN A 184 -41.19 17.56 13.55
N ASN A 185 -40.54 18.59 12.98
CA ASN A 185 -39.08 18.81 13.00
C ASN A 185 -38.25 17.68 12.37
N LYS A 186 -38.84 16.91 11.45
CA LYS A 186 -38.15 15.87 10.66
C LYS A 186 -38.28 16.17 9.18
N SER A 187 -37.17 16.16 8.47
CA SER A 187 -37.13 16.35 7.00
C SER A 187 -37.45 15.06 6.22
N PHE A 188 -37.59 13.93 6.91
CA PHE A 188 -38.05 12.66 6.34
C PHE A 188 -38.78 11.83 7.40
N LEU A 189 -39.69 10.96 6.96
CA LEU A 189 -40.42 10.02 7.80
C LEU A 189 -39.98 8.60 7.50
N LYS A 190 -40.10 7.70 8.48
CA LYS A 190 -39.76 6.28 8.34
C LYS A 190 -41.05 5.46 8.35
N ILE A 191 -41.22 4.58 7.37
CA ILE A 191 -42.39 3.70 7.23
C ILE A 191 -41.91 2.25 7.11
N LYS A 192 -42.58 1.29 7.75
CA LYS A 192 -42.27 -0.13 7.53
C LYS A 192 -42.92 -0.58 6.23
N GLU A 193 -42.27 -1.46 5.47
CA GLU A 193 -42.82 -1.98 4.21
C GLU A 193 -44.20 -2.65 4.41
N GLN A 194 -44.38 -3.35 5.53
CA GLN A 194 -45.66 -4.00 5.88
C GLN A 194 -46.83 -3.01 6.09
N ASP A 195 -46.52 -1.75 6.39
CA ASP A 195 -47.52 -0.70 6.63
C ASP A 195 -47.89 0.03 5.31
N ILE A 196 -47.27 -0.36 4.19
CA ILE A 196 -47.56 0.19 2.85
C ILE A 196 -48.62 -0.67 2.18
N ASN A 197 -49.75 -0.07 1.83
CA ASN A 197 -50.76 -0.73 1.03
C ASN A 197 -50.31 -0.81 -0.44
N LYS A 198 -50.12 -2.03 -0.94
CA LYS A 198 -49.58 -2.30 -2.28
C LYS A 198 -50.53 -1.87 -3.40
N THR A 199 -51.84 -1.84 -3.15
CA THR A 199 -52.81 -1.33 -4.14
C THR A 199 -52.66 0.17 -4.36
N ASP A 200 -52.23 0.88 -3.32
CA ASP A 200 -52.10 2.33 -3.36
C ASP A 200 -50.75 2.75 -3.95
N VAL A 201 -49.74 1.87 -3.93
CA VAL A 201 -48.41 2.09 -4.54
C VAL A 201 -48.05 0.91 -5.47
N PRO A 202 -48.74 0.74 -6.60
CA PRO A 202 -48.59 -0.42 -7.49
C PRO A 202 -47.19 -0.55 -8.11
N SER A 203 -46.42 0.55 -8.24
CA SER A 203 -45.05 0.49 -8.76
C SER A 203 -44.04 -0.08 -7.76
N LEU A 204 -44.39 -0.20 -6.47
CA LEU A 204 -43.48 -0.68 -5.43
C LEU A 204 -43.15 -2.16 -5.61
N ILE A 205 -41.90 -2.44 -5.98
CA ILE A 205 -41.31 -3.76 -5.84
C ILE A 205 -40.93 -3.93 -4.37
N ILE A 206 -41.52 -4.92 -3.71
CA ILE A 206 -41.29 -5.21 -2.29
C ILE A 206 -40.04 -6.06 -2.06
N MET A 207 -39.46 -5.98 -0.87
CA MET A 207 -38.18 -6.63 -0.51
C MET A 207 -38.16 -8.16 -0.71
N GLU A 208 -39.32 -8.81 -0.63
CA GLU A 208 -39.46 -10.27 -0.83
C GLU A 208 -39.24 -10.70 -2.29
N LYS A 209 -39.42 -9.79 -3.25
CA LYS A 209 -39.20 -10.05 -4.67
C LYS A 209 -37.71 -10.19 -4.97
N ASP A 210 -37.40 -11.13 -5.85
CA ASP A 210 -36.05 -11.37 -6.35
C ASP A 210 -35.55 -10.22 -7.24
N GLU A 211 -36.46 -9.60 -7.99
CA GLU A 211 -36.22 -8.38 -8.77
C GLU A 211 -36.18 -7.08 -7.94
N TYR A 212 -36.19 -7.15 -6.61
CA TYR A 212 -36.14 -5.97 -5.75
C TYR A 212 -34.86 -5.15 -5.98
N LEU A 213 -35.06 -3.86 -6.22
CA LEU A 213 -34.02 -2.84 -6.27
C LEU A 213 -34.44 -1.58 -5.49
N PRO A 214 -33.49 -0.72 -5.09
CA PRO A 214 -33.82 0.59 -4.54
C PRO A 214 -34.59 1.46 -5.55
N GLN A 215 -35.67 2.08 -5.08
CA GLN A 215 -36.67 2.79 -5.88
C GLN A 215 -36.90 4.19 -5.32
N TYR A 216 -37.28 5.10 -6.22
CA TYR A 216 -37.73 6.45 -5.92
C TYR A 216 -39.10 6.64 -6.56
N ILE A 217 -40.15 6.49 -5.76
CA ILE A 217 -41.54 6.50 -6.24
C ILE A 217 -42.19 7.80 -5.80
N LYS A 218 -42.75 8.56 -6.74
CA LYS A 218 -43.52 9.78 -6.43
C LYS A 218 -44.84 9.37 -5.75
N ILE A 219 -45.15 10.00 -4.63
CA ILE A 219 -46.32 9.65 -3.82
C ILE A 219 -47.03 10.89 -3.29
N ASN A 220 -48.33 10.77 -3.07
CA ASN A 220 -49.12 11.62 -2.19
C ASN A 220 -49.02 11.08 -0.76
N VAL A 221 -48.97 11.97 0.21
CA VAL A 221 -48.79 11.66 1.63
C VAL A 221 -49.91 12.31 2.44
N ASN A 222 -50.65 11.50 3.17
CA ASN A 222 -51.64 11.96 4.13
C ASN A 222 -51.17 11.63 5.56
N LEU A 223 -51.16 12.64 6.42
CA LEU A 223 -50.58 12.60 7.77
C LEU A 223 -51.69 12.84 8.79
N ASN A 224 -52.27 11.76 9.29
CA ASN A 224 -53.33 11.79 10.30
C ASN A 224 -52.76 11.34 11.66
N GLY A 225 -52.23 12.29 12.43
CA GLY A 225 -51.59 12.02 13.72
C GLY A 225 -50.32 11.17 13.56
N LYS A 226 -50.33 9.94 14.08
CA LYS A 226 -49.23 8.98 13.93
C LYS A 226 -49.36 8.08 12.68
N ASN A 227 -50.52 8.08 12.04
CA ASN A 227 -50.78 7.23 10.87
C ASN A 227 -50.33 7.96 9.60
N ILE A 228 -49.53 7.26 8.80
CA ILE A 228 -49.03 7.74 7.52
C ILE A 228 -49.65 6.86 6.45
N THR A 229 -50.43 7.44 5.53
CA THR A 229 -50.91 6.76 4.34
C THR A 229 -50.31 7.40 3.10
N ILE A 230 -49.96 6.56 2.12
CA ILE A 230 -49.31 6.97 0.88
C ILE A 230 -50.01 6.34 -0.32
N SER A 231 -50.09 7.10 -1.42
CA SER A 231 -50.61 6.62 -2.70
C SER A 231 -49.84 7.18 -3.89
N GLU A 232 -49.70 6.39 -4.95
CA GLU A 232 -49.10 6.77 -6.23
C GLU A 232 -50.16 7.41 -7.14
N GLY A 233 -49.78 8.46 -7.89
CA GLY A 233 -50.67 9.13 -8.85
C GLY A 233 -50.84 10.64 -8.64
N GLU A 234 -51.68 11.27 -9.46
CA GLU A 234 -51.97 12.71 -9.40
C GLU A 234 -52.96 13.09 -8.28
N ILE A 235 -52.87 14.34 -7.84
CA ILE A 235 -53.39 14.86 -6.57
C ILE A 235 -54.90 14.68 -6.41
N ILE A 236 -55.33 14.11 -5.28
CA ILE A 236 -56.66 14.35 -4.70
C ILE A 236 -56.47 14.71 -3.22
N GLY A 237 -56.03 15.95 -2.95
CA GLY A 237 -55.91 16.54 -1.60
C GLY A 237 -54.91 15.87 -0.66
N GLY A 238 -53.64 16.32 -0.65
CA GLY A 238 -52.60 15.83 0.26
C GLY A 238 -51.24 16.52 0.07
N ARG A 239 -50.24 16.15 0.87
CA ARG A 239 -48.83 16.57 0.66
C ARG A 239 -48.19 15.70 -0.42
N GLN A 240 -47.14 16.18 -1.08
CA GLN A 240 -46.43 15.40 -2.10
C GLN A 240 -45.06 14.96 -1.58
N GLY A 241 -44.50 13.93 -2.21
CA GLY A 241 -43.16 13.49 -1.83
C GLY A 241 -42.67 12.31 -2.63
N TYR A 242 -41.65 11.67 -2.10
CA TYR A 242 -41.08 10.44 -2.62
C TYR A 242 -41.01 9.38 -1.53
N LEU A 243 -41.41 8.16 -1.90
CA LEU A 243 -41.01 6.95 -1.22
C LEU A 243 -39.61 6.56 -1.73
N VAL A 244 -38.63 6.57 -0.83
CA VAL A 244 -37.25 6.17 -1.08
C VAL A 244 -37.03 4.83 -0.39
N THR A 245 -36.91 3.76 -1.19
CA THR A 245 -36.71 2.42 -0.64
C THR A 245 -35.25 2.16 -0.31
N SER A 246 -34.99 1.38 0.74
CA SER A 246 -33.64 1.11 1.24
C SER A 246 -33.15 -0.27 0.81
N GLY A 247 -31.84 -0.46 0.73
CA GLY A 247 -31.27 -1.81 0.63
C GLY A 247 -31.47 -2.64 1.91
N ASN A 248 -31.60 -3.96 1.76
CA ASN A 248 -31.79 -4.94 2.84
C ASN A 248 -30.63 -5.95 2.97
N MET A 249 -29.62 -5.83 2.10
CA MET A 249 -28.41 -6.68 1.98
C MET A 249 -28.70 -8.10 1.45
N LEU A 250 -29.94 -8.42 1.08
CA LEU A 250 -30.26 -9.68 0.40
C LEU A 250 -30.19 -9.51 -1.12
N GLU A 251 -30.17 -8.28 -1.64
CA GLU A 251 -29.99 -7.98 -3.07
C GLU A 251 -28.61 -8.41 -3.57
N THR A 252 -27.66 -8.60 -2.67
CA THR A 252 -26.32 -9.11 -2.98
C THR A 252 -26.25 -10.64 -2.93
N LEU A 253 -27.37 -11.33 -2.64
CA LEU A 253 -27.44 -12.78 -2.55
C LEU A 253 -28.29 -13.32 -3.70
N ASN A 254 -27.81 -14.39 -4.35
CA ASN A 254 -28.58 -15.12 -5.35
C ASN A 254 -29.48 -16.16 -4.65
N VAL A 255 -30.68 -15.74 -4.25
CA VAL A 255 -31.63 -16.56 -3.48
C VAL A 255 -33.06 -16.42 -4.00
N THR A 256 -33.84 -17.50 -3.94
CA THR A 256 -35.24 -17.52 -4.38
C THR A 256 -36.14 -16.64 -3.51
N GLU A 257 -37.30 -16.19 -4.02
CA GLU A 257 -38.28 -15.40 -3.24
C GLU A 257 -38.67 -16.09 -1.91
N ALA A 258 -38.83 -17.42 -1.92
CA ALA A 258 -39.18 -18.20 -0.74
C ALA A 258 -38.09 -18.10 0.35
N GLU A 259 -36.82 -18.20 -0.04
CA GLU A 259 -35.70 -18.08 0.88
C GLU A 259 -35.49 -16.62 1.32
N ARG A 260 -35.67 -15.63 0.42
CA ARG A 260 -35.69 -14.20 0.78
C ARG A 260 -36.71 -13.92 1.87
N ARG A 261 -37.96 -14.39 1.70
CA ARG A 261 -39.03 -14.25 2.70
C ARG A 261 -38.62 -14.84 4.05
N ARG A 262 -37.99 -16.02 4.07
CA ARG A 262 -37.48 -16.66 5.29
C ARG A 262 -36.39 -15.83 5.97
N LEU A 263 -35.42 -15.33 5.21
CA LEU A 263 -34.32 -14.50 5.73
C LEU A 263 -34.82 -13.14 6.25
N LEU A 264 -35.80 -12.54 5.58
CA LEU A 264 -36.42 -11.28 5.99
C LEU A 264 -37.20 -11.40 7.31
N ARG A 265 -37.84 -12.54 7.59
CA ARG A 265 -38.50 -12.78 8.90
C ARG A 265 -37.54 -12.62 10.08
N ARG A 266 -36.24 -12.91 9.88
CA ARG A 266 -35.19 -12.77 10.90
C ARG A 266 -34.61 -11.35 10.99
N LYS A 267 -35.03 -10.41 10.14
CA LYS A 267 -34.44 -9.06 9.99
C LYS A 267 -35.49 -7.94 10.13
N ASP A 268 -36.28 -7.94 11.21
CA ASP A 268 -37.40 -6.99 11.38
C ASP A 268 -36.97 -5.51 11.33
N THR A 269 -35.75 -5.19 11.77
CA THR A 269 -35.19 -3.83 11.75
C THR A 269 -34.80 -3.30 10.37
N ARG A 270 -34.77 -4.16 9.33
CA ARG A 270 -34.30 -3.82 7.97
C ARG A 270 -35.42 -3.72 6.93
N LYS A 271 -36.69 -3.67 7.36
CA LYS A 271 -37.87 -3.56 6.48
C LYS A 271 -38.45 -2.15 6.43
N ASN A 272 -37.58 -1.14 6.43
CA ASN A 272 -38.01 0.26 6.55
C ASN A 272 -37.66 1.04 5.30
N HIS A 273 -38.58 1.91 4.88
CA HIS A 273 -38.37 2.87 3.80
C HIS A 273 -38.49 4.29 4.35
N TYR A 274 -38.19 5.27 3.50
CA TYR A 274 -38.20 6.67 3.88
C TYR A 274 -39.16 7.46 3.00
N ILE A 275 -39.89 8.39 3.60
CA ILE A 275 -40.75 9.33 2.90
C ILE A 275 -40.08 10.70 2.99
N VAL A 276 -39.77 11.30 1.85
CA VAL A 276 -39.23 12.65 1.74
C VAL A 276 -40.32 13.54 1.14
N LEU A 277 -40.81 14.50 1.92
CA LEU A 277 -41.90 15.42 1.53
C LEU A 277 -41.39 16.49 0.57
N GLU A 278 -42.32 17.21 -0.07
CA GLU A 278 -42.04 18.21 -1.11
C GLU A 278 -40.88 19.18 -0.78
N PRO A 279 -40.14 19.69 -1.79
CA PRO A 279 -39.07 20.65 -1.56
C PRO A 279 -39.56 21.87 -0.77
N SER A 280 -38.79 22.28 0.23
CA SER A 280 -39.11 23.47 1.02
C SER A 280 -38.81 24.76 0.24
N LYS A 281 -39.33 25.89 0.75
CA LYS A 281 -38.99 27.23 0.24
C LYS A 281 -37.59 27.72 0.67
N ALA A 282 -36.83 26.91 1.41
CA ALA A 282 -35.49 27.29 1.86
C ALA A 282 -34.50 27.42 0.68
N ALA A 283 -33.42 28.16 0.91
CA ALA A 283 -32.31 28.25 -0.04
C ALA A 283 -31.64 26.88 -0.22
N SER A 284 -31.14 26.60 -1.42
CA SER A 284 -30.37 25.39 -1.67
C SER A 284 -28.97 25.51 -1.08
N LEU A 285 -28.48 24.39 -0.55
CA LEU A 285 -27.15 24.26 0.01
C LEU A 285 -26.22 23.70 -1.06
N GLU A 286 -25.08 24.35 -1.34
CA GLU A 286 -24.08 23.82 -2.26
C GLU A 286 -23.44 22.55 -1.68
N ILE A 287 -23.23 21.53 -2.50
CA ILE A 287 -22.43 20.34 -2.15
C ILE A 287 -21.00 20.61 -2.57
N SER A 288 -20.05 20.43 -1.64
CA SER A 288 -18.63 20.54 -1.96
C SER A 288 -18.20 19.56 -3.06
N GLU A 289 -17.29 19.98 -3.93
CA GLU A 289 -16.74 19.11 -4.97
C GLU A 289 -15.99 17.90 -4.42
N SER A 290 -15.37 18.03 -3.24
CA SER A 290 -14.74 16.90 -2.55
C SER A 290 -15.78 15.88 -2.10
N ALA A 291 -16.93 16.30 -1.57
CA ALA A 291 -18.00 15.39 -1.19
C ALA A 291 -18.58 14.62 -2.38
N ILE A 292 -18.73 15.26 -3.55
CA ILE A 292 -19.17 14.56 -4.77
C ILE A 292 -18.15 13.50 -5.18
N ARG A 293 -16.85 13.85 -5.20
CA ARG A 293 -15.77 12.88 -5.50
C ARG A 293 -15.74 11.74 -4.49
N ASP A 294 -15.79 12.04 -3.21
CA ASP A 294 -15.76 11.06 -2.13
C ASP A 294 -16.98 10.13 -2.20
N TYR A 295 -18.16 10.66 -2.51
CA TYR A 295 -19.34 9.85 -2.78
C TYR A 295 -19.13 8.87 -3.95
N CYS A 296 -18.63 9.35 -5.09
CA CYS A 296 -18.38 8.51 -6.25
C CYS A 296 -17.33 7.43 -5.96
N ASN A 297 -16.26 7.79 -5.23
CA ASN A 297 -15.22 6.86 -4.79
C ASN A 297 -15.73 5.82 -3.77
N ALA A 298 -16.80 6.13 -3.03
CA ALA A 298 -17.37 5.24 -2.01
C ALA A 298 -18.42 4.25 -2.53
N LEU A 299 -18.80 4.34 -3.82
CA LEU A 299 -19.86 3.53 -4.41
C LEU A 299 -19.55 2.03 -4.30
N THR A 300 -20.52 1.26 -3.82
CA THR A 300 -20.49 -0.21 -3.92
C THR A 300 -21.01 -0.68 -5.28
N ASP A 301 -20.77 -1.94 -5.65
CA ASP A 301 -21.39 -2.54 -6.85
C ASP A 301 -22.92 -2.40 -6.84
N PHE A 302 -23.54 -2.48 -5.66
CA PHE A 302 -24.96 -2.18 -5.46
C PHE A 302 -25.33 -0.74 -5.81
N GLN A 303 -24.54 0.25 -5.38
CA GLN A 303 -24.80 1.67 -5.65
C GLN A 303 -24.41 2.08 -7.08
N GLN A 304 -23.55 1.32 -7.75
CA GLN A 304 -23.23 1.45 -9.17
C GLN A 304 -24.31 0.83 -10.07
N GLY A 305 -25.29 0.13 -9.49
CA GLY A 305 -26.35 -0.56 -10.23
C GLY A 305 -25.93 -1.84 -10.92
N LYS A 306 -24.70 -2.36 -10.70
CA LYS A 306 -24.19 -3.57 -11.37
C LYS A 306 -25.06 -4.79 -11.11
N LEU A 307 -25.54 -4.94 -9.86
CA LEU A 307 -26.43 -6.04 -9.47
C LEU A 307 -27.81 -5.99 -10.17
N PHE A 308 -28.15 -4.87 -10.79
CA PHE A 308 -29.44 -4.62 -11.41
C PHE A 308 -29.31 -4.23 -12.89
N GLU A 309 -28.16 -4.49 -13.51
CA GLU A 309 -27.85 -4.00 -14.87
C GLU A 309 -28.89 -4.46 -15.91
N ASN A 310 -29.41 -5.67 -15.75
CA ASN A 310 -30.44 -6.25 -16.63
C ASN A 310 -31.88 -5.83 -16.27
N ASN A 311 -32.08 -5.10 -15.18
CA ASN A 311 -33.42 -4.66 -14.78
C ASN A 311 -33.76 -3.32 -15.45
N PRO A 312 -34.82 -3.24 -16.28
CA PRO A 312 -35.17 -2.01 -17.00
C PRO A 312 -35.57 -0.85 -16.09
N ARG A 313 -35.86 -1.11 -14.80
CA ARG A 313 -36.15 -0.09 -13.79
C ARG A 313 -34.89 0.41 -13.07
N ASN A 314 -33.72 -0.13 -13.38
CA ASN A 314 -32.45 0.32 -12.81
C ASN A 314 -32.14 1.75 -13.25
N LYS A 315 -31.98 2.60 -12.25
CA LYS A 315 -31.81 4.04 -12.38
C LYS A 315 -30.44 4.53 -11.90
N PHE A 316 -29.53 3.61 -11.59
CA PHE A 316 -28.19 3.90 -11.10
C PHE A 316 -27.19 3.97 -12.25
N SER A 317 -26.30 4.95 -12.18
CA SER A 317 -25.14 5.05 -13.05
C SER A 317 -23.94 4.32 -12.44
N LYS A 318 -23.16 3.63 -13.26
CA LYS A 318 -21.92 2.98 -12.84
C LYS A 318 -20.90 3.99 -12.27
N SER A 319 -20.86 5.22 -12.78
CA SER A 319 -19.85 6.23 -12.41
C SER A 319 -20.31 7.21 -11.31
N ILE A 320 -21.59 7.58 -11.29
CA ILE A 320 -22.13 8.61 -10.38
C ILE A 320 -23.28 8.10 -9.50
N GLY A 321 -23.52 6.79 -9.49
CA GLY A 321 -24.51 6.14 -8.63
C GLY A 321 -25.91 6.70 -8.81
N PHE A 322 -26.49 7.28 -7.74
CA PHE A 322 -27.86 7.80 -7.77
C PHE A 322 -27.96 9.29 -8.14
N LEU A 323 -26.86 9.98 -8.40
CA LEU A 323 -26.87 11.44 -8.65
C LEU A 323 -27.67 11.77 -9.91
N GLU A 324 -28.84 12.38 -9.71
CA GLU A 324 -29.72 12.87 -10.77
C GLU A 324 -30.53 14.06 -10.22
N PRO A 325 -30.71 15.14 -10.99
CA PRO A 325 -31.54 16.27 -10.57
C PRO A 325 -32.96 15.84 -10.19
N GLY A 326 -33.49 16.42 -9.13
CA GLY A 326 -34.84 16.15 -8.61
C GLY A 326 -34.95 14.89 -7.74
N ARG A 327 -33.89 14.09 -7.58
CA ARG A 327 -33.92 12.91 -6.70
C ARG A 327 -33.72 13.28 -5.23
N PRO A 328 -34.45 12.63 -4.31
CA PRO A 328 -34.20 12.73 -2.87
C PRO A 328 -32.81 12.26 -2.48
N VAL A 329 -32.22 12.94 -1.50
CA VAL A 329 -30.88 12.65 -0.94
C VAL A 329 -30.87 12.93 0.57
N PHE A 330 -30.00 12.26 1.30
CA PHE A 330 -29.77 12.46 2.73
C PHE A 330 -28.42 13.12 2.94
N TYR A 331 -28.32 14.11 3.82
CA TYR A 331 -27.10 14.88 4.05
C TYR A 331 -26.97 15.31 5.51
N CYS A 332 -25.73 15.46 5.99
CA CYS A 332 -25.49 16.11 7.28
C CYS A 332 -25.58 17.62 7.10
N THR A 333 -26.33 18.28 7.99
CA THR A 333 -26.43 19.74 7.99
C THR A 333 -25.04 20.38 8.18
N PRO A 334 -24.69 21.40 7.38
CA PRO A 334 -23.46 22.16 7.59
C PRO A 334 -23.47 22.82 8.99
N LYS A 335 -22.29 22.91 9.63
CA LYS A 335 -22.17 23.47 10.99
C LYS A 335 -22.46 24.98 11.04
N ASP A 336 -22.24 25.68 9.93
CA ASP A 336 -22.49 27.11 9.76
C ASP A 336 -23.42 27.35 8.57
N SER A 337 -24.31 28.34 8.64
CA SER A 337 -25.30 28.64 7.58
C SER A 337 -24.69 28.98 6.21
N ASN A 338 -23.43 29.41 6.18
CA ASN A 338 -22.66 29.70 4.95
C ASN A 338 -21.76 28.55 4.49
N SER A 339 -21.75 27.40 5.19
CA SER A 339 -20.92 26.26 4.83
C SER A 339 -21.62 25.33 3.84
N VAL A 340 -20.81 24.69 3.00
CA VAL A 340 -21.23 23.72 1.99
C VAL A 340 -21.52 22.35 2.63
N VAL A 341 -22.34 21.54 1.97
CA VAL A 341 -22.57 20.14 2.36
C VAL A 341 -21.32 19.32 2.05
N THR A 342 -20.78 18.67 3.06
CA THR A 342 -19.56 17.83 2.97
C THR A 342 -19.84 16.34 3.09
N LEU A 343 -21.05 15.95 3.54
CA LEU A 343 -21.44 14.57 3.78
C LEU A 343 -22.87 14.33 3.31
N PHE A 344 -23.05 13.39 2.38
CA PHE A 344 -24.36 13.00 1.88
C PHE A 344 -24.37 11.57 1.34
N GLY A 345 -25.57 11.02 1.11
CA GLY A 345 -25.74 9.73 0.47
C GLY A 345 -27.20 9.33 0.25
N GLN A 346 -27.38 8.10 -0.24
CA GLN A 346 -28.66 7.58 -0.70
C GLN A 346 -29.69 7.33 0.42
N SER A 347 -29.20 7.05 1.63
CA SER A 347 -30.01 6.72 2.79
C SER A 347 -29.38 7.34 4.02
N GLN A 348 -30.13 7.50 5.11
CA GLN A 348 -29.62 8.10 6.35
C GLN A 348 -28.33 7.45 6.90
N ASN A 349 -28.05 6.18 6.56
CA ASN A 349 -26.89 5.43 7.04
C ASN A 349 -25.83 5.27 5.94
N PHE A 350 -25.42 6.39 5.33
CA PHE A 350 -24.39 6.40 4.29
C PHE A 350 -22.98 6.18 4.87
N ARG A 351 -22.01 5.88 3.99
CA ARG A 351 -20.59 5.71 4.34
C ARG A 351 -19.94 7.08 4.55
N ILE A 352 -19.04 7.17 5.52
CA ILE A 352 -18.31 8.40 5.85
C ILE A 352 -16.85 8.22 5.38
N PRO A 353 -16.27 9.23 4.72
CA PRO A 353 -14.84 9.24 4.44
C PRO A 353 -14.04 9.33 5.73
N TYR A 354 -12.91 8.63 5.80
CA TYR A 354 -11.91 8.97 6.82
C TYR A 354 -11.26 10.28 6.43
N LEU A 355 -11.60 11.37 7.11
CA LEU A 355 -11.03 12.69 6.84
C LEU A 355 -9.76 12.89 7.65
N SER A 356 -8.65 13.19 6.97
CA SER A 356 -7.48 13.77 7.64
C SER A 356 -7.80 15.23 7.97
N LYS A 357 -7.38 15.70 9.16
CA LYS A 357 -7.69 17.05 9.65
C LYS A 357 -7.24 18.15 8.69
N ASN A 358 -6.24 17.88 7.85
CA ASN A 358 -5.55 18.90 7.06
C ASN A 358 -5.90 18.91 5.56
N THR A 359 -6.62 17.90 5.04
CA THR A 359 -6.78 17.74 3.57
C THR A 359 -8.19 17.95 3.04
N GLY A 360 -9.22 17.86 3.89
CA GLY A 360 -10.62 18.04 3.48
C GLY A 360 -11.13 17.01 2.46
N ARG A 361 -10.39 15.89 2.27
CA ARG A 361 -10.75 14.76 1.40
C ARG A 361 -10.61 13.43 2.15
N ALA A 362 -11.21 12.37 1.60
CA ALA A 362 -10.97 11.02 2.08
C ALA A 362 -9.46 10.66 2.06
N ALA A 363 -9.02 10.01 3.14
CA ALA A 363 -7.67 9.52 3.30
C ALA A 363 -7.38 8.33 2.37
N SER A 364 -6.11 8.18 1.99
CA SER A 364 -5.55 7.05 1.26
C SER A 364 -4.27 6.55 1.94
N ALA A 365 -3.75 5.39 1.52
CA ALA A 365 -2.57 4.79 2.13
C ALA A 365 -1.34 5.73 2.11
N VAL A 366 -1.16 6.52 1.04
CA VAL A 366 -0.05 7.48 0.91
C VAL A 366 -0.07 8.57 1.98
N ASP A 367 -1.25 8.95 2.49
CA ASP A 367 -1.32 9.97 3.54
C ASP A 367 -0.65 9.53 4.84
N PHE A 368 -0.43 8.21 5.01
CA PHE A 368 0.23 7.59 6.17
C PHE A 368 1.67 7.17 5.90
N VAL A 369 2.24 7.58 4.75
CA VAL A 369 3.66 7.43 4.44
C VAL A 369 4.37 8.74 4.80
N PRO A 370 5.33 8.74 5.74
CA PRO A 370 6.08 9.95 6.07
C PRO A 370 6.86 10.46 4.86
N GLU A 371 6.78 11.76 4.59
CA GLU A 371 7.38 12.40 3.40
C GLU A 371 8.86 12.04 3.22
N ARG A 372 9.64 12.13 4.31
CA ARG A 372 11.07 11.79 4.37
C ARG A 372 11.45 10.37 3.93
N VAL A 373 10.51 9.43 3.86
CA VAL A 373 10.74 8.03 3.43
C VAL A 373 9.84 7.59 2.27
N GLY A 374 8.90 8.45 1.85
CA GLY A 374 8.03 8.23 0.70
C GLY A 374 8.41 9.18 -0.43
N LYS A 375 7.72 10.33 -0.49
CA LYS A 375 7.95 11.39 -1.48
C LYS A 375 9.24 12.16 -1.15
N SER A 376 10.37 11.58 -1.55
CA SER A 376 11.69 12.19 -1.37
C SER A 376 12.40 12.35 -2.70
N ASP A 377 13.00 13.53 -2.91
CA ASP A 377 13.77 13.83 -4.12
C ASP A 377 15.12 13.09 -4.16
N ILE A 378 15.52 12.46 -3.04
CA ILE A 378 16.73 11.66 -2.93
C ILE A 378 16.70 10.54 -3.98
N ILE A 379 17.80 10.40 -4.72
CA ILE A 379 18.04 9.23 -5.56
C ILE A 379 18.62 8.16 -4.65
N ASP A 380 17.87 7.08 -4.42
CA ASP A 380 18.30 5.95 -3.60
C ASP A 380 18.94 4.82 -4.43
N ILE A 381 19.53 3.83 -3.75
CA ILE A 381 20.21 2.69 -4.38
C ILE A 381 19.26 1.91 -5.31
N THR A 382 17.98 1.80 -4.95
CA THR A 382 17.00 1.07 -5.76
C THR A 382 16.63 1.81 -7.04
N ASP A 383 16.48 3.12 -6.98
CA ASP A 383 16.34 4.00 -8.14
C ASP A 383 17.56 3.89 -9.06
N ALA A 384 18.77 3.91 -8.49
CA ALA A 384 20.01 3.84 -9.24
C ALA A 384 20.17 2.52 -10.00
N ILE A 385 19.86 1.37 -9.37
CA ILE A 385 20.01 0.04 -9.98
C ILE A 385 18.88 -0.25 -10.95
N PHE A 386 17.63 -0.08 -10.52
CA PHE A 386 16.45 -0.56 -11.25
C PHE A 386 15.78 0.51 -12.11
N GLY A 387 16.19 1.77 -11.98
CA GLY A 387 15.55 2.91 -12.65
C GLY A 387 14.33 3.42 -11.88
N SER A 388 13.86 4.61 -12.29
CA SER A 388 12.76 5.34 -11.67
C SER A 388 11.96 6.14 -12.69
N VAL A 389 10.72 6.44 -12.35
CA VAL A 389 9.84 7.36 -13.10
C VAL A 389 9.25 8.31 -12.08
N ARG A 390 9.54 9.61 -12.23
CA ARG A 390 9.09 10.67 -11.33
C ARG A 390 7.99 11.49 -11.97
N ASP A 391 7.18 12.13 -11.13
CA ASP A 391 6.09 12.99 -11.59
C ASP A 391 6.61 14.23 -12.35
N LYS A 392 5.77 14.78 -13.24
CA LYS A 392 6.10 15.78 -14.28
C LYS A 392 6.78 17.09 -13.82
N LYS A 393 7.02 17.31 -12.53
CA LYS A 393 7.50 18.57 -11.96
C LYS A 393 9.01 18.62 -11.65
N VAL A 394 9.75 17.52 -11.79
CA VAL A 394 11.21 17.45 -11.49
C VAL A 394 12.03 17.36 -12.78
N GLN A 395 13.22 18.01 -12.83
CA GLN A 395 14.22 17.82 -13.88
C GLN A 395 14.72 16.36 -13.83
N GLU A 396 14.78 15.69 -14.98
CA GLU A 396 14.90 14.21 -15.14
C GLU A 396 13.66 13.41 -14.70
N GLN A 397 12.65 13.38 -15.58
CA GLN A 397 11.35 12.73 -15.35
C GLN A 397 11.41 11.20 -15.25
N SER A 398 12.42 10.57 -15.84
CA SER A 398 12.54 9.12 -15.88
C SER A 398 13.97 8.70 -16.13
N ARG A 399 14.40 7.63 -15.46
CA ARG A 399 15.73 7.05 -15.63
C ARG A 399 15.60 5.55 -15.85
N ALA A 400 16.24 5.06 -16.90
CA ALA A 400 16.30 3.64 -17.20
C ALA A 400 17.04 2.88 -16.09
N GLY A 401 16.68 1.61 -15.88
CA GLY A 401 17.47 0.73 -15.01
C GLY A 401 18.77 0.31 -15.68
N ARG A 402 19.75 -0.09 -14.87
CA ARG A 402 21.04 -0.65 -15.30
C ARG A 402 21.13 -2.16 -15.12
N VAL A 403 20.01 -2.82 -14.83
CA VAL A 403 19.89 -4.27 -14.67
C VAL A 403 18.75 -4.84 -15.53
N PHE A 404 19.02 -5.96 -16.16
CA PHE A 404 18.13 -6.65 -17.09
C PHE A 404 18.04 -8.12 -16.72
N PHE A 405 16.84 -8.56 -16.34
CA PHE A 405 16.56 -9.94 -15.98
C PHE A 405 16.01 -10.66 -17.20
N SER A 406 16.66 -11.76 -17.62
CA SER A 406 16.05 -12.67 -18.59
C SER A 406 14.86 -13.39 -17.97
N ASP A 407 14.00 -13.94 -18.83
CA ASP A 407 13.07 -14.97 -18.38
C ASP A 407 13.85 -16.16 -17.81
N ALA A 408 13.29 -16.77 -16.76
CA ALA A 408 13.83 -18.00 -16.19
C ALA A 408 13.29 -19.19 -16.96
N LEU A 409 14.19 -19.86 -17.67
CA LEU A 409 13.86 -21.02 -18.49
C LEU A 409 13.99 -22.29 -17.67
N TYR A 410 13.05 -23.21 -17.84
CA TYR A 410 13.06 -24.53 -17.22
C TYR A 410 14.39 -25.27 -17.49
N LYS A 411 14.94 -25.90 -16.45
CA LYS A 411 16.17 -26.71 -16.52
C LYS A 411 15.96 -28.18 -16.15
N GLY A 412 15.12 -28.45 -15.16
CA GLY A 412 14.92 -29.79 -14.62
C GLY A 412 13.95 -29.79 -13.44
N ASP A 413 13.55 -30.97 -13.01
CA ASP A 413 12.71 -31.19 -11.83
C ASP A 413 13.13 -32.46 -11.08
N GLU A 414 12.65 -32.61 -9.85
CA GLU A 414 12.90 -33.79 -9.02
C GLU A 414 11.78 -34.84 -9.12
N ASP A 415 10.52 -34.42 -9.31
CA ASP A 415 9.33 -35.29 -9.33
C ASP A 415 8.23 -34.73 -10.25
N GLY A 416 8.58 -34.40 -11.48
CA GLY A 416 7.69 -33.78 -12.45
C GLY A 416 7.38 -32.30 -12.17
N ILE A 417 6.80 -31.66 -13.18
CA ILE A 417 6.56 -30.20 -13.18
C ILE A 417 5.22 -29.85 -12.54
N TRP A 418 4.13 -30.47 -13.01
CA TRP A 418 2.76 -30.05 -12.69
C TRP A 418 2.26 -30.71 -11.41
N LEU A 419 1.61 -29.93 -10.54
CA LEU A 419 1.01 -30.48 -9.33
C LEU A 419 -0.12 -31.47 -9.63
N SER A 420 -0.92 -31.16 -10.66
CA SER A 420 -1.99 -32.01 -11.17
C SER A 420 -2.18 -31.76 -12.67
N ASN A 421 -2.73 -32.76 -13.37
CA ASN A 421 -3.14 -32.60 -14.76
C ASN A 421 -4.30 -31.58 -14.88
N ASP A 422 -5.20 -31.61 -13.90
CA ASP A 422 -6.36 -30.72 -13.84
C ASP A 422 -6.06 -29.38 -13.16
N ILE A 423 -6.89 -28.39 -13.49
CA ILE A 423 -6.91 -27.09 -12.83
C ILE A 423 -7.59 -27.22 -11.47
N ILE A 424 -7.12 -26.44 -10.50
CA ILE A 424 -7.71 -26.40 -9.16
C ILE A 424 -8.33 -25.05 -8.85
N THR A 425 -9.39 -25.08 -8.04
CA THR A 425 -9.95 -23.90 -7.39
C THR A 425 -9.32 -23.80 -6.00
N PRO A 426 -8.49 -22.78 -5.72
CA PRO A 426 -7.93 -22.58 -4.40
C PRO A 426 -8.94 -21.93 -3.45
N ARG A 427 -8.69 -22.02 -2.14
CA ARG A 427 -9.41 -21.24 -1.12
C ARG A 427 -9.33 -19.73 -1.42
N ILE A 428 -10.35 -18.99 -0.99
CA ILE A 428 -10.50 -17.56 -1.31
C ILE A 428 -9.28 -16.74 -0.86
N LEU A 429 -8.75 -15.95 -1.80
CA LEU A 429 -7.70 -14.96 -1.56
C LEU A 429 -8.34 -13.57 -1.37
N ALA A 430 -8.57 -13.20 -0.11
CA ALA A 430 -9.25 -11.94 0.20
C ALA A 430 -8.32 -10.72 0.12
N SER A 431 -8.86 -9.62 -0.42
CA SER A 431 -8.24 -8.29 -0.37
C SER A 431 -8.48 -7.61 0.98
N PRO A 432 -7.56 -6.74 1.44
CA PRO A 432 -7.74 -5.99 2.67
C PRO A 432 -9.01 -5.14 2.63
N LYS A 433 -9.72 -5.05 3.76
CA LYS A 433 -10.82 -4.11 3.93
C LYS A 433 -10.31 -2.88 4.69
N PRO A 434 -10.74 -1.65 4.33
CA PRO A 434 -10.37 -0.42 5.07
C PRO A 434 -10.74 -0.45 6.56
N THR A 435 -11.68 -1.30 6.94
CA THR A 435 -12.06 -1.51 8.34
C THR A 435 -11.02 -2.31 9.14
N THR A 436 -10.06 -2.98 8.51
CA THR A 436 -8.99 -3.74 9.19
C THR A 436 -7.73 -2.88 9.37
N PHE A 437 -7.91 -1.58 9.65
CA PHE A 437 -6.83 -0.59 9.75
C PHE A 437 -5.74 -0.99 10.77
N GLN A 438 -6.10 -1.72 11.83
CA GLN A 438 -5.18 -2.06 12.92
C GLN A 438 -4.08 -3.07 12.50
N HIS A 439 -4.27 -3.75 11.37
CA HIS A 439 -3.23 -4.58 10.74
C HIS A 439 -2.25 -3.76 9.89
N TYR A 440 -2.70 -2.63 9.33
CA TYR A 440 -1.96 -1.87 8.31
C TYR A 440 -1.35 -0.58 8.83
N LEU A 441 -1.87 -0.06 9.95
CA LEU A 441 -1.34 1.08 10.67
C LEU A 441 -0.58 0.64 11.92
N VAL A 442 0.43 1.42 12.27
CA VAL A 442 1.18 1.28 13.52
C VAL A 442 0.25 1.53 14.71
N GLN A 443 0.12 0.54 15.59
CA GLN A 443 -0.56 0.67 16.89
C GLN A 443 0.48 0.72 18.01
N LYS A 444 0.37 1.73 18.89
CA LYS A 444 1.21 1.87 20.10
C LYS A 444 0.62 1.16 21.33
N ASP A 445 -0.63 0.73 21.23
CA ASP A 445 -1.40 0.04 22.26
C ASP A 445 -2.29 -1.04 21.59
N SER A 446 -2.80 -1.98 22.37
CA SER A 446 -3.69 -3.06 21.92
C SER A 446 -5.13 -2.96 22.44
N ASN A 447 -5.44 -1.99 23.30
CA ASN A 447 -6.80 -1.71 23.73
C ASN A 447 -7.69 -1.32 22.52
N LYS A 448 -8.87 -1.94 22.42
CA LYS A 448 -9.80 -1.79 21.28
C LYS A 448 -10.23 -0.33 21.05
N GLU A 449 -10.52 0.40 22.13
CA GLU A 449 -11.06 1.76 22.07
C GLU A 449 -10.01 2.80 21.64
N SER A 450 -8.73 2.53 21.88
CA SER A 450 -7.61 3.44 21.61
C SER A 450 -6.96 3.21 20.25
N LEU A 451 -7.42 2.21 19.48
CA LEU A 451 -6.79 1.83 18.21
C LEU A 451 -6.84 2.98 17.20
N LYS A 452 -5.68 3.29 16.62
CA LYS A 452 -5.50 4.31 15.60
C LYS A 452 -6.01 3.81 14.25
N HIS A 453 -6.76 4.65 13.54
CA HIS A 453 -7.40 4.35 12.26
C HIS A 453 -7.12 5.47 11.25
N TYR A 454 -7.70 5.40 10.05
CA TYR A 454 -7.39 6.35 8.97
C TYR A 454 -7.90 7.80 9.17
N ALA A 455 -8.49 8.11 10.33
CA ALA A 455 -8.82 9.48 10.74
C ALA A 455 -7.96 9.95 11.94
N SER A 456 -6.98 9.13 12.36
CA SER A 456 -5.92 9.55 13.27
C SER A 456 -4.89 10.41 12.53
N GLU A 457 -4.15 11.25 13.26
CA GLU A 457 -3.19 12.19 12.66
C GLU A 457 -1.98 11.44 12.08
N PRO A 458 -1.71 11.52 10.76
CA PRO A 458 -0.54 10.89 10.17
C PRO A 458 0.77 11.42 10.77
N ASN A 459 1.81 10.59 10.80
CA ASN A 459 3.15 10.88 11.33
C ASN A 459 3.24 11.15 12.84
N VAL A 460 2.13 11.55 13.49
CA VAL A 460 2.05 11.82 14.93
C VAL A 460 1.44 10.63 15.67
N ASP A 461 0.19 10.30 15.33
CA ASP A 461 -0.53 9.21 15.96
C ASP A 461 -0.08 7.87 15.39
N THR A 462 0.01 7.78 14.06
CA THR A 462 0.26 6.53 13.34
C THR A 462 0.80 6.76 11.93
N VAL A 463 1.35 5.69 11.35
CA VAL A 463 1.87 5.60 9.99
C VAL A 463 1.54 4.21 9.44
N ILE A 464 1.75 3.98 8.14
CA ILE A 464 1.71 2.61 7.60
C ILE A 464 2.76 1.72 8.28
N ARG A 465 2.47 0.42 8.38
CA ARG A 465 3.40 -0.53 9.00
C ARG A 465 4.67 -0.82 8.22
N GLY A 466 4.78 -0.46 6.95
CA GLY A 466 5.97 -0.69 6.12
C GLY A 466 5.76 -1.71 4.99
N HIS A 467 6.79 -2.49 4.65
CA HIS A 467 6.76 -3.40 3.50
C HIS A 467 6.05 -4.71 3.86
N LYS A 468 4.92 -4.97 3.20
CA LYS A 468 4.14 -6.19 3.42
C LYS A 468 4.83 -7.40 2.79
N LEU A 469 5.09 -8.43 3.59
CA LEU A 469 5.61 -9.72 3.17
C LEU A 469 4.69 -10.85 3.66
N TYR A 470 4.75 -12.00 2.99
CA TYR A 470 3.97 -13.19 3.38
C TYR A 470 4.86 -14.18 4.11
N TRP A 471 4.31 -14.83 5.13
CA TRP A 471 5.00 -15.89 5.84
C TRP A 471 5.11 -17.13 4.95
N HIS A 472 6.31 -17.72 4.91
CA HIS A 472 6.48 -19.07 4.40
C HIS A 472 5.75 -20.08 5.28
N LYS A 473 5.30 -21.18 4.67
CA LYS A 473 4.42 -22.17 5.31
C LYS A 473 4.95 -23.61 5.20
N GLY A 474 6.19 -23.77 4.76
CA GLY A 474 6.80 -25.05 4.45
C GLY A 474 6.20 -25.72 3.22
N ASP A 475 6.35 -27.04 3.17
CA ASP A 475 5.77 -27.88 2.12
C ASP A 475 4.24 -27.98 2.30
N VAL A 476 3.52 -27.14 1.54
CA VAL A 476 2.06 -27.09 1.55
C VAL A 476 1.50 -28.01 0.47
N ARG A 477 0.73 -29.02 0.89
CA ARG A 477 0.07 -29.97 -0.01
C ARG A 477 -1.22 -29.43 -0.63
N ILE A 478 -1.67 -30.09 -1.70
CA ILE A 478 -2.83 -29.69 -2.51
C ILE A 478 -4.13 -29.59 -1.68
N GLU A 479 -4.33 -30.44 -0.68
CA GLU A 479 -5.53 -30.48 0.17
C GLU A 479 -5.69 -29.23 1.04
N ARG A 480 -4.57 -28.52 1.30
CA ARG A 480 -4.59 -27.28 2.08
C ARG A 480 -4.94 -26.07 1.22
N ILE A 481 -4.52 -26.09 -0.04
CA ILE A 481 -4.74 -24.96 -0.96
C ILE A 481 -6.09 -25.06 -1.67
N ARG A 482 -6.54 -26.28 -1.99
CA ARG A 482 -7.79 -26.53 -2.72
C ARG A 482 -8.99 -26.19 -1.86
N GLU A 483 -10.02 -25.63 -2.49
CA GLU A 483 -11.33 -25.44 -1.89
C GLU A 483 -12.07 -26.77 -1.79
N ASN A 484 -12.68 -27.04 -0.63
CA ASN A 484 -13.39 -28.29 -0.34
C ASN A 484 -14.91 -28.13 -0.37
N LEU A 485 -15.41 -26.93 -0.68
CA LEU A 485 -16.84 -26.69 -0.85
C LEU A 485 -17.39 -27.40 -2.11
N PRO A 486 -18.67 -27.79 -2.12
CA PRO A 486 -19.33 -28.31 -3.30
C PRO A 486 -19.25 -27.32 -4.48
N GLU A 487 -19.13 -27.83 -5.70
CA GLU A 487 -18.97 -27.01 -6.92
C GLU A 487 -20.09 -25.96 -7.08
N LYS A 488 -21.33 -26.35 -6.80
CA LYS A 488 -22.49 -25.43 -6.80
C LYS A 488 -22.33 -24.24 -5.84
N GLU A 489 -21.67 -24.42 -4.70
CA GLU A 489 -21.40 -23.33 -3.77
C GLU A 489 -20.29 -22.40 -4.26
N ILE A 490 -19.28 -22.96 -4.94
CA ILE A 490 -18.20 -22.23 -5.59
C ILE A 490 -18.76 -21.39 -6.75
N GLU A 491 -19.61 -21.97 -7.59
CA GLU A 491 -20.30 -21.29 -8.70
C GLU A 491 -21.14 -20.11 -8.20
N ASN A 492 -21.90 -20.30 -7.12
CA ASN A 492 -22.69 -19.22 -6.51
C ASN A 492 -21.82 -18.04 -6.00
N LYS A 493 -20.53 -18.26 -5.79
CA LYS A 493 -19.55 -17.25 -5.36
C LYS A 493 -18.43 -17.06 -6.39
N GLN A 494 -18.70 -17.31 -7.68
CA GLN A 494 -17.69 -17.34 -8.73
C GLN A 494 -16.80 -16.10 -8.74
N SER A 495 -17.35 -14.90 -8.53
CA SER A 495 -16.58 -13.64 -8.48
C SER A 495 -15.45 -13.62 -7.43
N GLN A 496 -15.53 -14.48 -6.40
CA GLN A 496 -14.52 -14.59 -5.34
C GLN A 496 -13.49 -15.70 -5.58
N TYR A 497 -13.78 -16.64 -6.49
CA TYR A 497 -12.95 -17.81 -6.74
C TYR A 497 -12.19 -17.71 -8.06
N THR A 498 -10.88 -17.90 -7.99
CA THR A 498 -10.03 -18.05 -9.17
C THR A 498 -9.78 -19.52 -9.48
N LYS A 499 -9.27 -19.81 -10.67
CA LYS A 499 -8.77 -21.14 -11.07
C LYS A 499 -7.27 -21.03 -11.30
N ILE A 500 -6.49 -22.04 -10.91
CA ILE A 500 -5.02 -22.05 -11.05
C ILE A 500 -4.49 -23.43 -11.47
N LYS A 501 -3.37 -23.44 -12.21
CA LYS A 501 -2.58 -24.64 -12.53
C LYS A 501 -1.14 -24.50 -12.01
N PRO A 502 -0.87 -24.86 -10.75
CA PRO A 502 0.44 -24.66 -10.14
C PRO A 502 1.47 -25.72 -10.57
N ILE A 503 2.74 -25.35 -10.49
CA ILE A 503 3.88 -26.28 -10.58
C ILE A 503 4.30 -26.75 -9.17
N LYS A 504 4.94 -27.92 -9.09
CA LYS A 504 5.47 -28.53 -7.86
C LYS A 504 6.67 -27.76 -7.30
N SER A 505 7.02 -28.06 -6.05
CA SER A 505 8.37 -27.82 -5.53
C SER A 505 9.38 -28.71 -6.25
N GLY A 506 10.66 -28.37 -6.19
CA GLY A 506 11.74 -29.13 -6.84
C GLY A 506 11.98 -28.78 -8.31
N VAL A 507 11.24 -27.84 -8.89
CA VAL A 507 11.42 -27.40 -10.28
C VAL A 507 12.52 -26.33 -10.33
N THR A 508 13.46 -26.51 -11.24
CA THR A 508 14.64 -25.64 -11.41
C THR A 508 14.57 -24.84 -12.69
N PHE A 509 15.04 -23.59 -12.60
CA PHE A 509 15.05 -22.61 -13.66
C PHE A 509 16.42 -21.94 -13.74
N GLU A 510 16.81 -21.50 -14.94
CA GLU A 510 18.00 -20.67 -15.14
C GLU A 510 17.61 -19.32 -15.73
N PHE A 511 18.16 -18.25 -15.17
CA PHE A 511 18.03 -16.90 -15.70
C PHE A 511 19.35 -16.16 -15.58
N THR A 512 19.48 -15.07 -16.33
CA THR A 512 20.65 -14.20 -16.29
C THR A 512 20.25 -12.79 -15.90
N ILE A 513 21.02 -12.17 -15.00
CA ILE A 513 20.97 -10.75 -14.67
C ILE A 513 22.12 -10.07 -15.41
N ASN A 514 21.83 -9.33 -16.48
CA ASN A 514 22.83 -8.48 -17.14
C ASN A 514 22.84 -7.12 -16.45
N PHE A 515 24.01 -6.52 -16.28
CA PHE A 515 24.13 -5.21 -15.63
C PHE A 515 25.23 -4.35 -16.22
N GLU A 516 25.07 -3.04 -16.11
CA GLU A 516 26.00 -2.06 -16.67
C GLU A 516 26.37 -0.98 -15.64
N ASN A 517 27.65 -0.61 -15.61
CA ASN A 517 28.19 0.49 -14.82
C ASN A 517 27.78 0.53 -13.34
N LEU A 518 27.64 -0.61 -12.66
CA LEU A 518 27.31 -0.64 -11.22
C LEU A 518 28.52 -0.24 -10.35
N THR A 519 28.30 0.48 -9.25
CA THR A 519 29.33 0.69 -8.22
C THR A 519 29.58 -0.59 -7.40
N ASP A 520 30.61 -0.59 -6.55
CA ASP A 520 30.86 -1.67 -5.59
C ASP A 520 29.64 -1.87 -4.67
N VAL A 521 29.03 -0.78 -4.18
CA VAL A 521 27.84 -0.79 -3.31
C VAL A 521 26.62 -1.34 -4.06
N GLU A 522 26.41 -0.93 -5.29
CA GLU A 522 25.26 -1.34 -6.10
C GLU A 522 25.32 -2.82 -6.50
N LEU A 523 26.50 -3.28 -6.93
CA LEU A 523 26.74 -4.71 -7.19
C LEU A 523 26.65 -5.52 -5.89
N GLY A 524 27.18 -4.97 -4.79
CA GLY A 524 27.10 -5.55 -3.46
C GLY A 524 25.65 -5.78 -2.99
N ALA A 525 24.72 -4.87 -3.28
CA ALA A 525 23.30 -5.03 -2.96
C ALA A 525 22.66 -6.23 -3.69
N LEU A 526 23.00 -6.43 -4.98
CA LEU A 526 22.53 -7.58 -5.76
C LEU A 526 23.12 -8.89 -5.24
N LEU A 527 24.43 -8.92 -4.99
CA LEU A 527 25.12 -10.09 -4.47
C LEU A 527 24.63 -10.47 -3.08
N TRP A 528 24.51 -9.51 -2.15
CA TRP A 528 23.94 -9.73 -0.82
C TRP A 528 22.56 -10.38 -0.91
N THR A 529 21.71 -9.87 -1.81
CA THR A 529 20.38 -10.45 -2.05
C THR A 529 20.49 -11.89 -2.54
N LEU A 530 21.27 -12.18 -3.59
CA LEU A 530 21.44 -13.53 -4.13
C LEU A 530 21.98 -14.52 -3.08
N THR A 531 23.04 -14.13 -2.36
CA THR A 531 23.71 -14.93 -1.33
C THR A 531 22.77 -15.34 -0.20
N LEU A 532 21.78 -14.50 0.14
CA LEU A 532 20.83 -14.75 1.23
C LEU A 532 20.15 -16.12 1.15
N THR A 533 19.79 -16.56 -0.06
CA THR A 533 18.98 -17.77 -0.28
C THR A 533 19.78 -18.99 -0.74
N LEU A 534 21.11 -18.87 -0.86
CA LEU A 534 21.97 -20.00 -1.22
C LEU A 534 21.73 -21.20 -0.28
N PRO A 535 21.80 -22.44 -0.74
CA PRO A 535 21.55 -23.59 0.11
C PRO A 535 22.68 -23.80 1.12
N VAL A 536 22.40 -24.50 2.22
CA VAL A 536 23.40 -24.95 3.18
C VAL A 536 24.09 -26.21 2.62
N LYS A 537 24.98 -26.01 1.64
CA LYS A 537 25.81 -27.04 1.00
C LYS A 537 27.27 -26.63 1.09
N GLU A 538 28.18 -27.59 1.25
CA GLU A 538 29.62 -27.34 1.45
C GLU A 538 30.20 -26.37 0.41
N GLU A 539 29.82 -26.54 -0.86
CA GLU A 539 30.23 -25.71 -2.00
C GLU A 539 29.83 -24.23 -1.86
N GLU A 540 28.70 -23.95 -1.22
CA GLU A 540 28.13 -22.60 -1.09
C GLU A 540 28.39 -21.96 0.28
N MET A 541 28.88 -22.73 1.26
CA MET A 541 29.09 -22.26 2.63
C MET A 541 30.07 -21.08 2.70
N LYS A 542 31.14 -21.10 1.88
CA LYS A 542 32.12 -20.01 1.83
C LYS A 542 31.47 -18.69 1.42
N THR A 543 30.59 -18.71 0.41
CA THR A 543 29.88 -17.52 -0.05
C THR A 543 28.83 -17.07 0.96
N ARG A 544 28.10 -18.00 1.59
CA ARG A 544 27.11 -17.69 2.64
C ARG A 544 27.73 -17.04 3.88
N GLN A 545 28.95 -17.42 4.24
CA GLN A 545 29.68 -16.83 5.37
C GLN A 545 29.97 -15.34 5.18
N LEU A 546 29.96 -14.82 3.94
CA LEU A 546 30.09 -13.38 3.68
C LEU A 546 28.99 -12.56 4.36
N LEU A 547 27.80 -13.15 4.54
CA LEU A 547 26.67 -12.50 5.22
C LEU A 547 26.63 -12.80 6.73
N SER A 548 27.62 -13.51 7.27
CA SER A 548 27.67 -13.93 8.67
C SER A 548 26.42 -14.72 9.12
N LEU A 549 25.77 -15.43 8.20
CA LEU A 549 24.57 -16.24 8.48
C LEU A 549 24.97 -17.56 9.16
N SER A 550 24.13 -18.04 10.08
CA SER A 550 24.37 -19.34 10.72
C SER A 550 24.14 -20.50 9.76
N ALA A 551 24.91 -21.58 9.96
CA ALA A 551 24.84 -22.79 9.13
C ALA A 551 23.47 -23.48 9.16
N LYS A 552 22.59 -23.17 10.12
CA LYS A 552 21.24 -23.75 10.20
C LYS A 552 20.17 -22.90 9.52
N GLU A 553 20.47 -21.64 9.22
CA GLU A 553 19.47 -20.68 8.76
C GLU A 553 19.27 -20.80 7.25
N ARG A 554 18.05 -21.06 6.83
CA ARG A 554 17.71 -21.14 5.41
C ARG A 554 16.65 -20.09 5.09
N TYR A 555 16.80 -19.44 3.96
CA TYR A 555 15.89 -18.38 3.52
C TYR A 555 15.39 -18.63 2.11
N CYS A 556 14.16 -18.20 1.84
CA CYS A 556 13.57 -18.22 0.51
C CYS A 556 12.94 -16.87 0.18
N PHE A 557 12.93 -16.50 -1.09
CA PHE A 557 12.11 -15.40 -1.59
C PHE A 557 10.67 -15.85 -1.82
N SER A 558 9.78 -14.89 -2.05
CA SER A 558 8.37 -15.16 -2.36
C SER A 558 7.99 -14.65 -3.76
N LEU A 559 7.65 -15.57 -4.67
CA LEU A 559 7.28 -15.31 -6.06
C LEU A 559 5.84 -15.77 -6.36
N GLY A 560 5.19 -15.17 -7.35
CA GLY A 560 3.88 -15.62 -7.84
C GLY A 560 2.67 -15.21 -6.98
N MET A 561 1.50 -15.75 -7.31
CA MET A 561 0.20 -15.22 -6.85
C MET A 561 -0.37 -15.95 -5.62
N GLY A 562 0.13 -17.15 -5.29
CA GLY A 562 -0.39 -18.00 -4.21
C GLY A 562 0.25 -17.79 -2.83
N LYS A 563 1.00 -16.71 -2.62
CA LYS A 563 1.77 -16.45 -1.37
C LYS A 563 0.94 -16.62 -0.08
N PRO A 564 -0.31 -16.12 0.01
CA PRO A 564 -1.11 -16.29 1.23
C PRO A 564 -1.45 -17.76 1.56
N LEU A 565 -1.42 -18.64 0.56
CA LEU A 565 -1.67 -20.08 0.71
C LEU A 565 -0.38 -20.87 1.01
N GLY A 566 0.78 -20.20 1.06
CA GLY A 566 2.09 -20.84 1.29
C GLY A 566 2.83 -21.23 0.00
N MET A 567 2.29 -20.84 -1.15
CA MET A 567 2.92 -21.06 -2.45
C MET A 567 3.98 -19.99 -2.73
N GLY A 568 4.96 -20.34 -3.56
CA GLY A 568 5.89 -19.40 -4.16
C GLY A 568 7.16 -19.17 -3.38
N ALA A 569 7.52 -20.06 -2.45
CA ALA A 569 8.86 -20.06 -1.88
C ALA A 569 9.86 -20.49 -2.96
N VAL A 570 10.87 -19.67 -3.21
CA VAL A 570 11.94 -19.94 -4.17
C VAL A 570 13.31 -19.59 -3.60
N GLY A 571 14.33 -20.37 -3.94
CA GLY A 571 15.71 -20.14 -3.53
C GLY A 571 16.65 -20.08 -4.74
N ILE A 572 17.77 -19.36 -4.59
CA ILE A 572 18.88 -19.46 -5.54
C ILE A 572 19.72 -20.66 -5.12
N GLU A 573 19.84 -21.66 -5.99
CA GLU A 573 20.68 -22.85 -5.73
C GLU A 573 22.15 -22.52 -5.88
N LYS A 574 22.50 -21.70 -6.89
CA LYS A 574 23.83 -21.17 -7.12
C LYS A 574 23.77 -19.94 -8.04
N TYR A 575 24.83 -19.13 -8.02
CA TYR A 575 25.03 -18.09 -9.03
C TYR A 575 26.50 -17.95 -9.42
N GLU A 576 26.73 -17.56 -10.66
CA GLU A 576 28.06 -17.34 -11.24
C GLU A 576 28.15 -15.89 -11.74
N LEU A 577 28.99 -15.08 -11.10
CA LEU A 577 29.26 -13.69 -11.50
C LEU A 577 30.35 -13.68 -12.57
N HIS A 578 30.04 -13.11 -13.73
CA HIS A 578 31.00 -12.81 -14.77
C HIS A 578 31.14 -11.31 -14.97
N LEU A 579 32.36 -10.79 -14.81
CA LEU A 579 32.69 -9.40 -15.04
C LEU A 579 33.28 -9.22 -16.44
N ASN A 580 32.97 -8.09 -17.06
CA ASN A 580 33.41 -7.78 -18.42
C ASN A 580 34.53 -6.73 -18.42
N GLU A 581 35.72 -7.11 -18.90
CA GLU A 581 36.92 -6.27 -19.04
C GLU A 581 36.90 -5.42 -20.32
N ARG A 582 35.74 -4.89 -20.71
CA ARG A 582 35.65 -3.94 -21.83
C ARG A 582 36.28 -2.60 -21.55
N TYR A 583 36.27 -2.17 -20.29
CA TYR A 583 36.62 -0.81 -19.91
C TYR A 583 37.25 -0.68 -18.52
N ARG A 584 37.04 -1.68 -17.64
CA ARG A 584 37.70 -1.80 -16.34
C ARG A 584 38.95 -2.67 -16.50
N ASN A 585 40.04 -2.25 -15.85
CA ASN A 585 41.39 -2.86 -15.87
C ASN A 585 42.15 -2.69 -17.21
N GLU A 586 43.45 -2.41 -17.12
CA GLU A 586 44.38 -2.40 -18.25
C GLU A 586 45.21 -3.70 -18.25
N PRO A 587 45.40 -4.37 -19.41
CA PRO A 587 44.91 -3.97 -20.73
C PRO A 587 43.43 -4.32 -20.93
N LYS A 588 42.67 -3.38 -21.51
CA LYS A 588 41.24 -3.57 -21.84
C LYS A 588 41.06 -4.72 -22.84
N GLN A 589 40.63 -5.90 -22.41
CA GLN A 589 40.72 -7.08 -23.28
C GLN A 589 39.74 -7.07 -24.44
N ARG A 590 38.44 -6.81 -24.22
CA ARG A 590 37.38 -7.05 -25.21
C ARG A 590 37.61 -6.39 -26.59
N TYR A 591 38.15 -5.18 -26.62
CA TYR A 591 38.33 -4.40 -27.85
C TYR A 591 39.78 -4.38 -28.35
N THR A 592 40.68 -5.18 -27.77
CA THR A 592 42.09 -5.26 -28.23
C THR A 592 42.32 -6.29 -29.32
N LYS A 593 41.52 -7.37 -29.37
CA LYS A 593 41.55 -8.39 -30.43
C LYS A 593 40.16 -9.02 -30.63
N LEU A 594 39.92 -9.58 -31.80
CA LEU A 594 38.61 -10.12 -32.19
C LEU A 594 38.35 -11.54 -31.62
N PHE A 595 39.39 -12.36 -31.58
CA PHE A 595 39.31 -13.79 -31.26
C PHE A 595 40.19 -14.18 -30.07
N ASP A 596 39.74 -15.20 -29.35
CA ASP A 596 40.50 -15.95 -28.37
C ASP A 596 40.47 -17.43 -28.76
N GLY A 597 41.51 -17.86 -29.48
CA GLY A 597 41.49 -19.14 -30.21
C GLY A 597 40.38 -19.14 -31.27
N ASP A 598 39.55 -20.19 -31.28
CA ASP A 598 38.42 -20.35 -32.21
C ASP A 598 37.12 -19.67 -31.73
N LYS A 599 37.19 -18.86 -30.65
CA LYS A 599 36.02 -18.20 -30.06
C LYS A 599 36.17 -16.68 -30.13
N TRP A 600 35.04 -15.97 -30.05
CA TRP A 600 35.03 -14.52 -29.89
C TRP A 600 35.64 -14.10 -28.55
N LEU A 601 36.52 -13.11 -28.55
CA LEU A 601 36.97 -12.49 -27.31
C LEU A 601 35.86 -11.60 -26.75
N VAL A 602 35.07 -12.15 -25.82
CA VAL A 602 33.96 -11.42 -25.18
C VAL A 602 34.43 -10.51 -24.03
N GLY A 603 35.62 -10.77 -23.48
CA GLY A 603 36.17 -10.08 -22.32
C GLY A 603 35.47 -10.41 -21.00
N ASP A 604 34.67 -11.47 -20.96
CA ASP A 604 34.05 -11.96 -19.72
C ASP A 604 35.07 -12.84 -18.96
N HIS A 605 35.24 -12.61 -17.67
CA HIS A 605 35.92 -13.54 -16.77
C HIS A 605 35.03 -13.84 -15.55
N PRO A 606 35.13 -15.05 -14.96
CA PRO A 606 34.49 -15.32 -13.68
C PRO A 606 35.11 -14.41 -12.60
N ALA A 607 34.26 -13.81 -11.79
CA ALA A 607 34.71 -13.03 -10.64
C ALA A 607 35.29 -13.96 -9.56
N THR A 608 36.33 -13.47 -8.89
CA THR A 608 36.93 -14.13 -7.75
C THR A 608 36.04 -14.00 -6.50
N HIS A 609 36.27 -14.87 -5.52
CA HIS A 609 35.59 -14.78 -4.22
C HIS A 609 35.86 -13.44 -3.52
N ASP A 610 37.08 -12.91 -3.62
CA ASP A 610 37.47 -11.66 -2.96
C ASP A 610 36.80 -10.44 -3.61
N GLU A 611 36.62 -10.45 -4.94
CA GLU A 611 35.83 -9.41 -5.63
C GLU A 611 34.38 -9.39 -5.16
N CYS A 612 33.74 -10.57 -5.03
CA CYS A 612 32.40 -10.70 -4.48
C CYS A 612 32.33 -10.20 -3.03
N ALA A 613 33.29 -10.64 -2.19
CA ALA A 613 33.37 -10.26 -0.79
C ALA A 613 33.56 -8.75 -0.62
N ASN A 614 34.40 -8.12 -1.43
CA ASN A 614 34.62 -6.68 -1.42
C ASN A 614 33.33 -5.92 -1.72
N CYS A 615 32.58 -6.29 -2.76
CA CYS A 615 31.32 -5.63 -3.10
C CYS A 615 30.29 -5.75 -1.97
N ILE A 616 30.11 -6.95 -1.41
CA ILE A 616 29.19 -7.19 -0.29
C ILE A 616 29.59 -6.36 0.93
N ASN A 617 30.87 -6.36 1.30
CA ASN A 617 31.37 -5.58 2.45
C ASN A 617 31.17 -4.09 2.24
N ARG A 618 31.47 -3.55 1.04
CA ARG A 618 31.29 -2.14 0.72
C ARG A 618 29.81 -1.74 0.80
N PHE A 619 28.91 -2.61 0.36
CA PHE A 619 27.47 -2.41 0.53
C PHE A 619 27.07 -2.36 2.02
N GLU A 620 27.47 -3.33 2.84
CA GLU A 620 27.12 -3.33 4.28
C GLU A 620 27.69 -2.11 5.01
N GLU A 621 28.94 -1.73 4.74
CA GLU A 621 29.58 -0.55 5.33
C GLU A 621 28.89 0.74 4.94
N TYR A 622 28.51 0.87 3.66
CA TYR A 622 27.80 2.04 3.18
C TYR A 622 26.41 2.17 3.83
N ILE A 623 25.62 1.11 3.87
CA ILE A 623 24.30 1.15 4.52
C ILE A 623 24.43 1.47 6.01
N THR A 624 25.31 0.78 6.73
CA THR A 624 25.40 0.93 8.20
C THR A 624 25.93 2.30 8.63
N SER A 625 26.72 2.97 7.79
CA SER A 625 27.17 4.36 8.01
C SER A 625 26.11 5.42 7.65
N GLU A 626 25.21 5.12 6.71
CA GLU A 626 24.23 6.11 6.22
C GLU A 626 22.85 6.06 6.89
N ILE A 627 22.47 4.95 7.52
CA ILE A 627 21.15 4.84 8.18
C ILE A 627 21.05 5.74 9.43
N SER A 628 19.82 6.00 9.89
CA SER A 628 19.60 6.74 11.12
C SER A 628 20.06 5.92 12.34
N LYS A 629 20.66 6.59 13.34
CA LYS A 629 20.93 5.98 14.66
C LYS A 629 19.66 5.44 15.33
N LEU A 630 18.48 5.99 14.99
CA LEU A 630 17.20 5.48 15.49
C LEU A 630 16.82 4.10 14.92
N ASP A 631 17.49 3.67 13.85
CA ASP A 631 17.35 2.35 13.24
C ASP A 631 18.41 1.36 13.72
N TYR A 632 19.39 1.80 14.52
CA TYR A 632 20.34 0.88 15.17
C TYR A 632 19.64 0.01 16.22
N PRO A 633 20.23 -1.16 16.54
CA PRO A 633 19.84 -1.92 17.72
C PRO A 633 19.97 -1.05 18.99
N GLU A 634 18.99 -1.15 19.90
CA GLU A 634 18.97 -0.42 21.18
C GLU A 634 20.18 -0.72 22.07
N ASP A 635 20.70 -1.93 21.96
CA ASP A 635 21.88 -2.45 22.65
C ASP A 635 23.21 -2.16 21.93
N TYR A 636 23.19 -1.51 20.75
CA TYR A 636 24.41 -1.24 19.99
C TYR A 636 25.13 0.02 20.49
N ASN A 637 26.37 -0.15 20.95
CA ASN A 637 27.21 0.96 21.38
C ASN A 637 28.22 1.36 20.30
N VAL A 638 28.14 2.60 19.82
CA VAL A 638 28.96 3.14 18.72
C VAL A 638 30.46 3.15 19.04
N THR A 639 30.85 3.06 20.32
CA THR A 639 32.25 3.03 20.75
C THR A 639 32.91 1.66 20.64
N GLU A 640 32.16 0.60 20.32
CA GLU A 640 32.73 -0.74 20.14
C GLU A 640 33.55 -0.84 18.85
N THR A 641 34.62 -1.63 18.89
CA THR A 641 35.50 -1.88 17.73
C THR A 641 34.83 -2.72 16.64
N GLU A 642 33.73 -3.42 16.96
CA GLU A 642 33.01 -4.26 16.00
C GLU A 642 32.03 -3.44 15.15
N LYS A 643 32.24 -3.49 13.83
CA LYS A 643 31.35 -2.84 12.87
C LYS A 643 29.97 -3.49 12.90
N LEU A 644 28.91 -2.69 13.03
CA LEU A 644 27.53 -3.14 12.90
C LEU A 644 27.35 -3.90 11.58
N LYS A 645 26.73 -5.08 11.63
CA LYS A 645 26.39 -5.87 10.45
C LYS A 645 24.95 -5.63 10.01
N LEU A 646 24.70 -5.71 8.71
CA LEU A 646 23.37 -5.43 8.15
C LEU A 646 22.30 -6.37 8.71
N LYS A 647 22.61 -7.66 8.85
CA LYS A 647 21.70 -8.67 9.42
C LYS A 647 21.27 -8.37 10.86
N ASP A 648 22.06 -7.60 11.60
CA ASP A 648 21.84 -7.34 13.03
C ASP A 648 20.97 -6.11 13.28
N ILE A 649 20.70 -5.31 12.24
CA ILE A 649 19.76 -4.20 12.31
C ILE A 649 18.33 -4.73 12.51
N PRO A 650 17.54 -4.21 13.47
CA PRO A 650 16.23 -4.79 13.82
C PRO A 650 15.26 -4.91 12.65
N ARG A 651 15.21 -3.91 11.77
CA ARG A 651 14.39 -3.93 10.54
C ARG A 651 14.81 -5.09 9.61
N ILE A 652 16.11 -5.37 9.51
CA ILE A 652 16.63 -6.47 8.70
C ILE A 652 16.37 -7.82 9.37
N LYS A 653 16.49 -7.91 10.71
CA LYS A 653 16.04 -9.10 11.46
C LYS A 653 14.56 -9.41 11.17
N MET A 654 13.68 -8.41 11.11
CA MET A 654 12.28 -8.62 10.72
C MET A 654 12.14 -9.20 9.30
N LEU A 655 12.90 -8.68 8.33
CA LEU A 655 12.95 -9.23 6.97
C LEU A 655 13.40 -10.70 7.00
N LEU A 656 14.51 -10.99 7.67
CA LEU A 656 15.08 -12.33 7.77
C LEU A 656 14.07 -13.30 8.39
N LEU A 657 13.39 -12.93 9.48
CA LEU A 657 12.34 -13.75 10.09
C LEU A 657 11.22 -14.09 9.11
N MET A 658 10.79 -13.13 8.29
CA MET A 658 9.75 -13.33 7.27
C MET A 658 10.20 -14.23 6.11
N LEU A 659 11.51 -14.27 5.81
CA LEU A 659 12.09 -15.06 4.73
C LEU A 659 12.56 -16.46 5.18
N ARG A 660 12.54 -16.78 6.49
CA ARG A 660 13.02 -18.06 7.02
C ARG A 660 12.26 -19.24 6.43
N TRP A 661 13.01 -20.30 6.10
CA TRP A 661 12.54 -21.54 5.51
C TRP A 661 12.87 -22.76 6.35
N ASP A 662 13.90 -22.70 7.20
CA ASP A 662 14.20 -23.75 8.19
C ASP A 662 13.24 -23.71 9.40
N LYS A 663 12.64 -22.55 9.68
CA LYS A 663 11.60 -22.36 10.70
C LYS A 663 10.54 -21.41 10.19
N TYR A 664 9.28 -21.80 10.27
CA TYR A 664 8.13 -20.96 9.94
C TYR A 664 7.03 -21.12 11.00
N PRO A 665 6.17 -20.10 11.18
CA PRO A 665 5.14 -20.12 12.21
C PRO A 665 4.00 -21.12 11.87
N PRO A 666 3.38 -21.75 12.88
CA PRO A 666 2.27 -22.68 12.67
C PRO A 666 1.12 -22.04 11.90
N VAL A 667 0.74 -22.67 10.79
CA VAL A 667 -0.17 -22.05 9.83
C VAL A 667 -1.58 -21.86 10.36
N ASP A 668 -2.18 -22.88 10.99
CA ASP A 668 -3.59 -22.83 11.43
C ASP A 668 -3.82 -21.91 12.63
N ILE A 669 -2.76 -21.62 13.39
CA ILE A 669 -2.83 -20.88 14.65
C ILE A 669 -2.31 -19.45 14.50
N ARG A 670 -1.31 -19.21 13.63
CA ARG A 670 -0.64 -17.90 13.54
C ARG A 670 -0.69 -17.23 12.18
N THR A 671 -0.78 -17.99 11.08
CA THR A 671 -0.64 -17.43 9.72
C THR A 671 -1.75 -17.78 8.73
N ARG A 672 -2.93 -18.17 9.23
CA ARG A 672 -4.16 -18.19 8.45
C ARG A 672 -4.77 -16.79 8.31
N TYR A 673 -5.71 -16.63 7.40
CA TYR A 673 -6.58 -15.47 7.41
C TYR A 673 -7.55 -15.56 8.60
N MET A 674 -7.90 -14.39 9.16
CA MET A 674 -9.09 -14.26 9.97
C MET A 674 -10.34 -14.35 9.09
N GLU A 675 -11.41 -14.93 9.63
CA GLU A 675 -12.64 -15.19 8.89
C GLU A 675 -13.84 -14.41 9.45
N ILE A 676 -14.78 -14.05 8.58
CA ILE A 676 -16.04 -13.41 8.97
C ILE A 676 -17.04 -14.45 9.48
N GLU A 677 -16.96 -15.68 8.97
CA GLU A 677 -17.86 -16.79 9.29
C GLU A 677 -17.04 -18.02 9.75
N ARG A 678 -16.17 -17.82 10.76
CA ARG A 678 -15.32 -18.87 11.34
C ARG A 678 -16.17 -19.89 12.09
N SER A 679 -16.11 -21.17 11.74
CA SER A 679 -16.83 -22.23 12.49
C SER A 679 -16.40 -22.28 13.96
N VAL A 680 -17.36 -22.32 14.88
CA VAL A 680 -17.08 -22.50 16.33
C VAL A 680 -16.52 -23.89 16.68
N ARG A 681 -16.58 -24.84 15.74
CA ARG A 681 -15.98 -26.18 15.89
C ARG A 681 -14.47 -26.17 15.68
N GLU A 682 -13.94 -25.09 15.14
CA GLU A 682 -12.51 -24.91 14.93
C GLU A 682 -11.95 -23.81 15.85
N SER A 683 -10.63 -23.64 15.88
CA SER A 683 -10.02 -22.56 16.68
C SER A 683 -10.41 -21.18 16.15
N TYR A 684 -10.99 -20.36 17.03
CA TYR A 684 -11.44 -19.00 16.77
C TYR A 684 -10.81 -17.99 17.75
N LEU A 685 -10.69 -16.73 17.33
CA LEU A 685 -10.04 -15.69 18.13
C LEU A 685 -10.99 -14.76 18.90
N CYS A 686 -12.28 -14.77 18.55
CA CYS A 686 -13.31 -13.92 19.15
C CYS A 686 -14.43 -14.78 19.74
N ASN A 687 -15.04 -14.33 20.83
CA ASN A 687 -16.21 -15.03 21.34
C ASN A 687 -17.40 -14.85 20.38
N PRO A 688 -18.24 -15.90 20.20
CA PRO A 688 -19.51 -15.77 19.50
C PRO A 688 -20.40 -14.72 20.18
N VAL A 689 -21.28 -14.07 19.41
CA VAL A 689 -22.15 -13.02 19.96
C VAL A 689 -23.24 -13.63 20.82
N LYS A 690 -23.73 -14.81 20.44
CA LYS A 690 -24.69 -15.61 21.17
C LYS A 690 -24.20 -17.05 21.30
N ALA A 691 -24.65 -17.75 22.34
CA ALA A 691 -24.24 -19.13 22.60
C ALA A 691 -24.65 -20.10 21.47
N GLU A 692 -25.74 -19.80 20.77
CA GLU A 692 -26.27 -20.58 19.65
C GLU A 692 -25.62 -20.28 18.29
N ASP A 693 -24.74 -19.27 18.19
CA ASP A 693 -24.09 -18.92 16.94
C ASP A 693 -23.16 -20.05 16.47
N GLN A 694 -23.34 -20.51 15.23
CA GLN A 694 -22.50 -21.57 14.64
C GLN A 694 -21.19 -21.03 14.06
N THR A 695 -21.08 -19.71 13.89
CA THR A 695 -19.91 -19.04 13.34
C THR A 695 -19.57 -17.75 14.10
N VAL A 696 -18.31 -17.34 14.00
CA VAL A 696 -17.75 -16.14 14.64
C VAL A 696 -17.16 -15.21 13.58
N ASN A 697 -17.43 -13.91 13.71
CA ASN A 697 -16.71 -12.88 12.98
C ASN A 697 -15.45 -12.45 13.76
N GLU A 698 -14.30 -12.98 13.37
CA GLU A 698 -13.03 -12.72 14.06
C GLU A 698 -12.57 -11.26 13.92
N TYR A 699 -12.99 -10.53 12.89
CA TYR A 699 -12.63 -9.12 12.72
C TYR A 699 -13.36 -8.19 13.70
N LYS A 700 -14.43 -8.67 14.36
CA LYS A 700 -15.26 -7.87 15.27
C LYS A 700 -14.45 -7.35 16.48
N CYS A 701 -13.51 -8.12 17.00
CA CYS A 701 -12.76 -7.74 18.21
C CYS A 701 -11.64 -6.71 17.96
N ARG A 702 -11.38 -6.36 16.69
CA ARG A 702 -10.27 -5.46 16.29
C ARG A 702 -8.92 -5.91 16.86
N LEU A 703 -8.62 -7.20 16.74
CA LEU A 703 -7.34 -7.76 17.20
C LEU A 703 -6.17 -7.08 16.46
N VAL A 704 -5.04 -6.91 17.13
CA VAL A 704 -3.86 -6.22 16.62
C VAL A 704 -2.86 -7.25 16.11
N LEU A 705 -2.36 -7.05 14.89
CA LEU A 705 -1.35 -7.94 14.30
C LEU A 705 -0.02 -7.81 15.06
N PRO A 706 0.54 -8.89 15.62
CA PRO A 706 1.84 -8.87 16.31
C PRO A 706 3.02 -8.46 15.42
N SER A 707 4.16 -8.10 16.01
CA SER A 707 5.42 -7.94 15.27
C SER A 707 5.94 -9.29 14.73
N PRO A 708 6.78 -9.32 13.68
CA PRO A 708 7.42 -10.55 13.21
C PRO A 708 8.16 -11.31 14.31
N PHE A 709 8.81 -10.60 15.23
CA PHE A 709 9.48 -11.18 16.41
C PHE A 709 8.50 -11.98 17.26
N GLN A 710 7.36 -11.37 17.62
CA GLN A 710 6.34 -12.01 18.44
C GLN A 710 5.62 -13.16 17.73
N VAL A 711 5.44 -13.10 16.40
CA VAL A 711 4.86 -14.23 15.65
C VAL A 711 5.79 -15.46 15.68
N MET A 712 7.10 -15.25 15.78
CA MET A 712 8.13 -16.31 15.76
C MET A 712 8.54 -16.81 17.16
N ASP A 713 7.91 -16.29 18.22
CA ASP A 713 8.33 -16.44 19.63
C ASP A 713 9.81 -16.05 19.83
N MET A 714 10.18 -14.89 19.28
CA MET A 714 11.54 -14.34 19.27
C MET A 714 11.55 -12.89 19.77
N GLU A 715 10.68 -12.56 20.72
CA GLU A 715 10.57 -11.22 21.33
C GLU A 715 11.89 -10.75 21.97
N GLY A 716 12.72 -11.67 22.46
CA GLY A 716 14.06 -11.36 22.98
C GLY A 716 15.04 -10.84 21.92
N LEU A 717 14.76 -11.02 20.63
CA LEU A 717 15.53 -10.44 19.53
C LEU A 717 15.04 -9.04 19.12
N ASP A 718 13.91 -8.59 19.66
CA ASP A 718 13.36 -7.26 19.38
C ASP A 718 14.10 -6.20 20.22
N ASN A 719 15.19 -5.70 19.66
CA ASN A 719 16.00 -4.60 20.19
C ASN A 719 15.78 -3.31 19.40
N ARG A 720 14.54 -3.02 19.01
CA ARG A 720 14.17 -1.74 18.37
C ARG A 720 14.08 -0.63 19.42
N ILE A 721 14.61 0.55 19.11
CA ILE A 721 14.48 1.76 19.95
C ILE A 721 13.02 2.25 19.91
N HIS A 722 12.27 2.10 21.00
CA HIS A 722 10.84 2.48 21.10
C HIS A 722 10.61 3.85 21.77
N VAL A 723 11.52 4.24 22.65
CA VAL A 723 11.50 5.53 23.35
C VAL A 723 12.87 6.16 23.10
N LEU A 724 12.89 7.46 22.86
CA LEU A 724 14.17 8.18 22.82
C LEU A 724 14.79 8.06 24.22
N PRO A 725 16.07 7.67 24.36
CA PRO A 725 16.74 7.74 25.66
C PRO A 725 16.55 9.15 26.22
N ASP A 726 16.12 9.26 27.48
CA ASP A 726 15.97 10.54 28.15
C ASP A 726 17.34 11.22 28.21
N GLU A 727 17.57 12.18 27.33
CA GLU A 727 18.53 13.25 27.58
C GLU A 727 17.87 14.58 27.25
N SER A 728 17.84 15.42 28.26
CA SER A 728 17.67 16.86 28.24
C SER A 728 18.61 17.54 27.24
N ILE A 729 18.39 17.36 25.95
CA ILE A 729 19.01 18.15 24.87
C ILE A 729 17.91 18.46 23.86
N SER A 730 17.55 19.73 23.85
CA SER A 730 16.53 20.39 23.02
C SER A 730 16.49 19.92 21.56
N LEU A 731 15.31 19.44 21.15
CA LEU A 731 14.85 19.22 19.76
C LEU A 731 14.83 20.49 18.88
N GLU A 732 15.39 21.60 19.34
CA GLU A 732 15.62 22.83 18.55
C GLU A 732 17.02 22.88 17.90
N GLN A 733 17.92 21.93 18.21
CA GLN A 733 19.29 21.94 17.67
C GLN A 733 19.49 21.07 16.41
N GLU A 734 18.68 20.03 16.18
CA GLU A 734 18.85 19.15 15.01
C GLU A 734 18.28 19.73 13.70
N THR A 735 17.25 20.59 13.78
CA THR A 735 16.70 21.25 12.58
C THR A 735 17.69 22.25 11.97
N ASN A 736 18.57 22.83 12.78
CA ASN A 736 19.63 23.72 12.32
C ASN A 736 20.88 23.00 11.78
N GLN A 737 21.11 21.72 12.13
CA GLN A 737 22.28 20.97 11.66
C GLN A 737 22.08 20.34 10.26
N VAL A 738 20.86 19.94 9.91
CA VAL A 738 20.55 19.34 8.59
C VAL A 738 20.64 20.37 7.46
N GLU A 739 20.33 21.64 7.71
CA GLU A 739 20.53 22.73 6.72
C GLU A 739 22.00 23.14 6.56
N THR A 740 22.89 22.79 7.50
CA THR A 740 24.32 23.16 7.43
C THR A 740 25.21 22.18 6.69
N ALA A 741 24.79 20.93 6.49
CA ALA A 741 25.61 19.91 5.84
C ALA A 741 25.62 19.96 4.29
N LEU A 742 24.82 20.83 3.66
CA LEU A 742 24.73 20.89 2.19
C LEU A 742 25.80 21.75 1.51
N TYR A 743 26.63 22.49 2.25
CA TYR A 743 27.64 23.37 1.66
C TYR A 743 28.97 23.34 2.42
N ASN A 744 29.98 22.70 1.84
CA ASN A 744 31.37 22.81 2.30
C ASN A 744 31.97 24.16 1.85
N PHE A 745 31.89 25.18 2.71
CA PHE A 745 32.50 26.48 2.42
C PHE A 745 34.02 26.45 2.58
N THR A 746 34.73 27.24 1.77
CA THR A 746 36.18 27.47 1.92
C THR A 746 36.48 28.96 2.12
N ILE A 747 37.51 29.27 2.91
CA ILE A 747 37.99 30.66 3.04
C ILE A 747 38.51 31.12 1.67
N GLY A 748 38.03 32.27 1.20
CA GLY A 748 38.34 32.82 -0.12
C GLY A 748 37.27 32.61 -1.19
N GLN A 749 36.29 31.72 -0.96
CA GLN A 749 35.16 31.49 -1.87
C GLN A 749 34.31 32.76 -2.05
N ILE A 750 33.88 32.99 -3.28
CA ILE A 750 33.03 34.13 -3.68
C ILE A 750 31.60 33.63 -3.87
N LEU A 751 30.63 34.33 -3.28
CA LEU A 751 29.21 34.04 -3.36
C LEU A 751 28.44 35.25 -3.90
N ASP A 752 27.40 35.00 -4.68
CA ASP A 752 26.42 36.03 -5.02
C ASP A 752 25.52 36.30 -3.81
N ALA A 753 25.25 37.58 -3.53
CA ALA A 753 24.47 38.01 -2.38
C ALA A 753 23.65 39.26 -2.68
N THR A 754 22.61 39.50 -1.88
CA THR A 754 21.80 40.73 -1.92
C THR A 754 21.95 41.50 -0.62
N VAL A 755 22.15 42.81 -0.68
CA VAL A 755 22.19 43.67 0.50
C VAL A 755 20.77 43.82 1.04
N THR A 756 20.48 43.31 2.23
CA THR A 756 19.13 43.39 2.82
C THR A 756 18.98 44.54 3.79
N LYS A 757 20.04 44.90 4.52
CA LYS A 757 20.00 45.96 5.53
C LYS A 757 21.34 46.67 5.68
N ILE A 758 21.31 47.99 5.87
CA ILE A 758 22.49 48.80 6.17
C ILE A 758 22.20 49.61 7.43
N LYS A 759 23.08 49.54 8.44
CA LYS A 759 22.97 50.32 9.70
C LYS A 759 24.35 50.82 10.12
N GLY A 760 24.61 52.11 9.97
CA GLY A 760 25.94 52.67 10.26
C GLY A 760 26.97 52.10 9.29
N ASN A 761 28.03 51.48 9.80
CA ASN A 761 29.04 50.79 8.97
C ASN A 761 28.72 49.30 8.74
N ASP A 762 27.61 48.78 9.27
CA ASP A 762 27.27 47.37 9.17
C ASP A 762 26.32 47.10 8.00
N VAL A 763 26.65 46.10 7.18
CA VAL A 763 25.87 45.67 6.01
C VAL A 763 25.47 44.21 6.21
N THR A 764 24.18 43.91 6.06
CA THR A 764 23.64 42.56 6.06
C THR A 764 23.47 42.05 4.64
N TYR A 765 24.19 40.99 4.30
CA TYR A 765 24.09 40.28 3.03
C TYR A 765 23.22 39.03 3.18
N GLU A 766 22.36 38.78 2.21
CA GLU A 766 21.59 37.54 2.07
C GLU A 766 22.10 36.74 0.88
N PHE A 767 22.35 35.44 1.07
CA PHE A 767 22.91 34.53 0.07
C PHE A 767 22.38 33.12 0.33
N LEU A 768 22.39 32.24 -0.69
CA LEU A 768 21.96 30.84 -0.58
C LEU A 768 20.58 30.69 0.09
N GLU A 769 19.55 31.28 -0.54
CA GLU A 769 18.12 31.16 -0.19
C GLU A 769 17.84 31.22 1.34
N ASN A 770 17.92 32.43 1.91
CA ASN A 770 17.61 32.82 3.30
C ASN A 770 18.77 32.86 4.33
N ARG A 771 20.03 32.61 3.95
CA ARG A 771 21.15 32.85 4.89
C ARG A 771 21.54 34.32 4.91
N LYS A 772 21.61 34.91 6.11
CA LYS A 772 21.99 36.31 6.31
C LYS A 772 23.28 36.44 7.11
N LYS A 773 24.18 37.31 6.67
CA LYS A 773 25.38 37.68 7.44
C LYS A 773 25.59 39.17 7.47
N THR A 774 25.71 39.71 8.68
CA THR A 774 26.10 41.11 8.91
C THR A 774 27.60 41.21 9.13
N THR A 775 28.24 42.14 8.43
CA THR A 775 29.67 42.45 8.54
C THR A 775 29.89 43.97 8.48
N GLY A 776 30.99 44.44 9.07
CA GLY A 776 31.34 45.85 9.10
C GLY A 776 32.14 46.28 7.87
N GLU A 777 31.58 47.14 7.03
CA GLU A 777 32.13 47.61 5.76
C GLU A 777 32.57 49.08 5.81
N LYS A 778 33.66 49.37 6.53
CA LYS A 778 34.08 50.75 6.86
C LYS A 778 34.32 51.67 5.65
N LYS A 779 34.74 51.13 4.50
CA LYS A 779 35.11 51.93 3.32
C LYS A 779 34.03 51.96 2.23
N ASN A 780 33.26 50.88 2.10
CA ASN A 780 32.39 50.65 0.95
C ASN A 780 30.89 50.79 1.27
N VAL A 781 30.50 51.01 2.53
CA VAL A 781 29.07 51.19 2.88
C VAL A 781 28.41 52.33 2.10
N LYS A 782 29.12 53.43 1.88
CA LYS A 782 28.55 54.61 1.19
C LYS A 782 28.15 54.34 -0.27
N THR A 783 28.64 53.26 -0.86
CA THR A 783 28.34 52.87 -2.25
C THR A 783 27.30 51.75 -2.36
N LEU A 784 26.73 51.29 -1.24
CA LEU A 784 25.78 50.19 -1.20
C LEU A 784 24.36 50.68 -0.90
N GLN A 785 23.36 50.03 -1.51
CA GLN A 785 21.94 50.27 -1.24
C GLN A 785 21.22 48.96 -0.86
N SER A 786 20.16 49.07 -0.04
CA SER A 786 19.29 47.91 0.24
C SER A 786 18.61 47.44 -1.04
N GLY A 787 18.56 46.13 -1.28
CA GLY A 787 18.11 45.49 -2.51
C GLY A 787 19.18 45.30 -3.58
N GLN A 788 20.40 45.80 -3.39
CA GLN A 788 21.48 45.69 -4.38
C GLN A 788 22.09 44.28 -4.41
N ALA A 789 22.20 43.70 -5.62
CA ALA A 789 22.95 42.47 -5.87
C ALA A 789 24.47 42.76 -5.90
N VAL A 790 25.24 41.95 -5.19
CA VAL A 790 26.69 42.10 -5.00
C VAL A 790 27.37 40.73 -4.93
N LYS A 791 28.71 40.73 -4.99
CA LYS A 791 29.53 39.56 -4.67
C LYS A 791 30.21 39.74 -3.32
N ILE A 792 30.23 38.68 -2.52
CA ILE A 792 30.91 38.66 -1.22
C ILE A 792 31.95 37.54 -1.18
N GLN A 793 33.06 37.78 -0.50
CA GLN A 793 34.11 36.79 -0.27
C GLN A 793 34.07 36.32 1.19
N ILE A 794 34.15 35.01 1.40
CA ILE A 794 34.28 34.41 2.73
C ILE A 794 35.68 34.69 3.28
N THR A 795 35.78 35.35 4.43
CA THR A 795 37.07 35.69 5.06
C THR A 795 37.37 34.84 6.28
N ALA A 796 36.38 34.17 6.87
CA ALA A 796 36.58 33.27 8.01
C ALA A 796 35.43 32.26 8.13
N LEU A 797 35.76 31.06 8.61
CA LEU A 797 34.81 30.00 8.99
C LEU A 797 34.86 29.76 10.51
N LYS A 798 33.82 29.15 11.04
CA LYS A 798 33.74 28.61 12.40
C LYS A 798 34.28 27.17 12.42
N GLU A 799 34.52 26.61 13.60
CA GLU A 799 34.98 25.22 13.79
C GLU A 799 33.99 24.19 13.25
N ASP A 800 32.70 24.53 13.16
CA ASP A 800 31.62 23.72 12.60
C ASP A 800 31.44 23.87 11.07
N GLY A 801 32.36 24.56 10.38
CA GLY A 801 32.32 24.78 8.92
C GLY A 801 31.42 25.94 8.46
N ASN A 802 30.68 26.60 9.36
CA ASN A 802 29.80 27.71 9.00
C ASN A 802 30.55 29.03 8.76
N ILE A 803 29.95 29.92 7.95
CA ILE A 803 30.53 31.24 7.63
C ILE A 803 30.60 32.14 8.89
N LYS A 804 31.83 32.38 9.36
CA LYS A 804 32.12 33.28 10.48
C LYS A 804 32.14 34.73 10.03
N ASN A 805 32.73 35.03 8.88
CA ASN A 805 32.81 36.40 8.36
C ASN A 805 32.89 36.45 6.83
N VAL A 806 32.37 37.55 6.26
CA VAL A 806 32.41 37.87 4.82
C VAL A 806 32.82 39.33 4.63
N LYS A 807 33.28 39.67 3.42
CA LYS A 807 33.51 41.05 2.97
C LYS A 807 32.99 41.24 1.56
N LEU A 808 32.66 42.48 1.19
CA LEU A 808 32.34 42.86 -0.18
C LEU A 808 33.53 42.52 -1.08
N TYR A 809 33.27 41.78 -2.16
CA TYR A 809 34.26 41.47 -3.18
C TYR A 809 34.17 42.53 -4.29
N LEU A 810 35.16 43.42 -4.31
CA LEU A 810 35.41 44.32 -5.42
C LEU A 810 36.41 43.60 -6.33
N GLY A 811 35.90 43.05 -7.43
CA GLY A 811 36.72 42.36 -8.43
C GLY A 811 37.72 43.29 -9.09
#